data_AF-A0A9D5FRI1-F1
#
_entry.id   AF-A0A9D5FRI1-F1
#
_cell.length_a   1.000
_cell.length_b   1.000
_cell.length_c   1.000
_cell.angle_alpha   90.00
_cell.angle_beta   90.00
_cell.angle_gamma   90.00
#
_symmetry.space_group_name_H-M   'P 1'
#
loop_
_entity.id
_entity.type
_entity.pdbx_description
1 polymer ?
#
loop_
_entity_poly.entity_id
_entity_poly.type
_entity_poly.pdbx_seq_one_letter_code
_entity_poly.pdbx_strand_id
1 'polypeptide(L)'
;MKRLFTTSALSAFVVGLMCVACGSWASETVAVIGALFGSGVDAAGKAKGTDMSMQSKAPVWTTSIRLLKLGESLEFNFRLPPGVSSGGLKIYPQYLEQANPGTAFKPGGDLKWLESLPSEPQSLTFSGAEATLTYIPKRTGNYIAEWRVGAETYYRYFSVIDDAYIVLSFATFFGLDPAPTFHGTGIPLDYRYPIAKFSTNDTVCRRLLDYNRVFGDLVVPAFMDLPGGTHEERVRVYGEGMAKARALLPDPLDHRSIRVDMQHKADPGYPLAFAEIGVNDHCGLWEANCAPWIGMPEFLYYASSGDCRKVNQSIGGQVVSHQWDFCGSFHFLGPVDWHYAASEGHFEKTEQCMKDGMDEFKGMIEMNDRPVFVTPLYGGVEKSWGDNPNPAFQTGDDRRGMGPFIERYQRHIAFELTKKYKLAFTRSIDMVDYYRRHCPVTPRTVYVSKTKHQLYDAWWTQGSLNNYGVVHASERIPWSTSISTVRKLRTTPVFPDKSVFLPLKDPLSCEYVLIEDQKRQIRFERECPNPIWWFDYNGDQKNEKGSLISAVETPDVMILRSQSFSKEAGLTIKLTMKTQASFPGYAILLWGLPLDYNTPPENIVTTAQSYTLAKNGDGETHMVLYFDLKPGAQLQVTLRKPKAERWEWQ
;
A
#
# COMPACT_ATOMS: atom_id res chain seq x y z
N MET A 1 69.40 9.48 -2.89
CA MET A 1 69.57 8.05 -2.51
C MET A 1 68.34 7.67 -1.68
N LYS A 2 67.46 6.75 -2.14
CA LYS A 2 67.38 5.31 -1.74
C LYS A 2 67.35 5.10 -0.21
N ARG A 3 66.41 4.42 0.48
CA ARG A 3 65.23 3.53 0.18
C ARG A 3 64.07 3.91 1.15
N LEU A 4 62.77 3.64 1.01
CA LEU A 4 61.87 2.95 0.03
C LEU A 4 61.82 1.39 -0.01
N PHE A 5 60.85 0.78 0.72
CA PHE A 5 60.22 -0.58 0.63
C PHE A 5 59.59 -0.93 2.03
N THR A 6 58.47 -1.63 2.28
CA THR A 6 57.18 -1.88 1.57
C THR A 6 56.15 -2.51 2.54
N THR A 7 54.86 -2.23 2.29
CA THR A 7 53.62 -2.97 2.62
C THR A 7 53.67 -4.38 3.28
N SER A 8 52.81 -4.61 4.29
CA SER A 8 51.60 -5.47 4.19
C SER A 8 50.85 -5.61 5.53
N ALA A 9 49.61 -6.14 5.47
CA ALA A 9 48.79 -6.61 6.61
C ALA A 9 48.12 -5.59 7.58
N LEU A 10 47.30 -4.66 7.07
CA LEU A 10 46.22 -4.02 7.87
C LEU A 10 45.12 -3.39 6.98
N SER A 11 44.53 -4.17 6.07
CA SER A 11 43.52 -3.68 5.11
C SER A 11 42.48 -4.72 4.65
N ALA A 12 42.24 -5.78 5.44
CA ALA A 12 41.49 -6.96 4.98
C ALA A 12 40.36 -7.44 5.92
N PHE A 13 39.92 -6.65 6.92
CA PHE A 13 38.98 -7.14 7.95
C PHE A 13 37.78 -6.22 8.28
N VAL A 14 37.52 -5.18 7.48
CA VAL A 14 36.41 -4.22 7.72
C VAL A 14 35.50 -4.03 6.48
N VAL A 15 35.80 -4.66 5.35
CA VAL A 15 35.06 -4.48 4.06
C VAL A 15 34.06 -5.63 3.79
N GLY A 16 33.75 -6.45 4.81
CA GLY A 16 33.06 -7.73 4.62
C GLY A 16 31.59 -7.85 5.06
N LEU A 17 30.98 -6.80 5.65
CA LEU A 17 29.75 -7.00 6.47
C LEU A 17 28.51 -6.14 6.14
N MET A 18 28.47 -5.37 5.04
CA MET A 18 27.36 -4.43 4.75
C MET A 18 26.76 -4.50 3.33
N CYS A 19 26.67 -5.70 2.75
CA CYS A 19 25.96 -5.95 1.48
C CYS A 19 24.82 -6.99 1.56
N VAL A 20 24.41 -7.40 2.77
CA VAL A 20 23.52 -8.58 2.94
C VAL A 20 22.02 -8.25 2.78
N ALA A 21 21.57 -7.06 3.18
CA ALA A 21 20.13 -6.73 3.26
C ALA A 21 19.40 -6.52 1.91
N CYS A 22 20.11 -6.31 0.80
CA CYS A 22 19.51 -6.19 -0.55
C CYS A 22 20.02 -7.24 -1.55
N GLY A 23 20.73 -8.27 -1.09
CA GLY A 23 21.41 -9.25 -1.95
C GLY A 23 21.36 -10.71 -1.50
N SER A 24 20.76 -11.02 -0.35
CA SER A 24 20.80 -12.36 0.27
C SER A 24 20.02 -13.47 -0.46
N TRP A 25 19.27 -13.15 -1.53
CA TRP A 25 18.73 -14.15 -2.47
C TRP A 25 19.60 -14.36 -3.73
N ALA A 26 20.58 -13.48 -3.99
CA ALA A 26 21.38 -13.49 -5.22
C ALA A 26 22.74 -14.19 -5.08
N SER A 27 23.35 -14.20 -3.89
CA SER A 27 24.75 -14.62 -3.73
C SER A 27 25.01 -16.13 -3.57
N GLU A 28 24.00 -16.97 -3.31
CA GLU A 28 24.17 -18.44 -3.27
C GLU A 28 23.89 -19.14 -4.62
N THR A 29 23.42 -18.42 -5.65
CA THR A 29 22.97 -19.02 -6.92
C THR A 29 23.86 -18.67 -8.13
N VAL A 30 25.14 -18.36 -7.92
CA VAL A 30 26.11 -18.08 -9.01
C VAL A 30 26.96 -19.33 -9.38
N ALA A 31 26.72 -20.48 -8.72
CA ALA A 31 27.49 -21.72 -8.92
C ALA A 31 26.70 -22.90 -9.53
N VAL A 32 25.49 -22.70 -10.10
CA VAL A 32 24.72 -23.78 -10.75
C VAL A 32 24.02 -23.34 -12.05
N ILE A 33 24.79 -22.90 -13.06
CA ILE A 33 24.30 -22.69 -14.44
C ILE A 33 24.90 -23.72 -15.43
N GLY A 34 25.70 -24.68 -14.95
CA GLY A 34 26.39 -25.68 -15.79
C GLY A 34 25.92 -27.14 -15.70
N ALA A 35 25.03 -27.52 -14.76
CA ALA A 35 24.92 -28.93 -14.34
C ALA A 35 23.53 -29.45 -13.91
N LEU A 36 22.42 -28.90 -14.44
CA LEU A 36 21.06 -29.38 -14.12
C LEU A 36 20.17 -29.77 -15.31
N PHE A 37 20.72 -29.88 -16.52
CA PHE A 37 20.06 -30.57 -17.64
C PHE A 37 20.33 -32.08 -17.60
N GLY A 38 19.92 -32.71 -16.50
CA GLY A 38 19.85 -34.17 -16.36
C GLY A 38 18.46 -34.67 -16.74
N SER A 39 18.39 -35.55 -17.74
CA SER A 39 17.14 -36.04 -18.34
C SER A 39 16.20 -36.72 -17.33
N GLY A 40 15.08 -36.07 -17.01
CA GLY A 40 13.95 -36.62 -16.25
C GLY A 40 12.81 -37.14 -17.13
N VAL A 41 13.13 -37.89 -18.19
CA VAL A 41 12.13 -38.46 -19.11
C VAL A 41 12.41 -39.96 -19.30
N ASP A 42 11.63 -40.81 -18.64
CA ASP A 42 11.64 -42.24 -18.93
C ASP A 42 11.06 -42.49 -20.33
N ALA A 43 11.58 -43.50 -21.04
CA ALA A 43 11.34 -43.77 -22.47
C ALA A 43 9.90 -44.21 -22.86
N ALA A 44 8.89 -43.86 -22.06
CA ALA A 44 7.48 -44.16 -22.27
C ALA A 44 6.55 -42.91 -22.16
N GLY A 45 7.09 -41.71 -21.98
CA GLY A 45 6.34 -40.45 -22.13
C GLY A 45 5.16 -40.23 -21.17
N LYS A 46 5.11 -40.93 -20.03
CA LYS A 46 4.11 -40.70 -18.98
C LYS A 46 4.69 -39.81 -17.89
N ALA A 47 4.04 -38.68 -17.64
CA ALA A 47 4.29 -37.91 -16.43
C ALA A 47 4.04 -38.80 -15.21
N LYS A 48 4.98 -38.82 -14.25
CA LYS A 48 4.71 -39.37 -12.91
C LYS A 48 3.57 -38.56 -12.32
N GLY A 49 2.43 -39.22 -12.12
CA GLY A 49 1.26 -38.58 -11.53
C GLY A 49 1.62 -38.02 -10.15
N THR A 50 1.56 -36.70 -10.01
CA THR A 50 1.44 -36.07 -8.70
C THR A 50 0.18 -36.61 -8.04
N ASP A 51 0.33 -37.11 -6.82
CA ASP A 51 -0.78 -37.72 -6.07
C ASP A 51 -1.82 -36.65 -5.70
N MET A 52 -2.84 -36.49 -6.56
CA MET A 52 -3.95 -35.56 -6.34
C MET A 52 -4.90 -36.01 -5.19
N SER A 53 -4.62 -37.11 -4.49
CA SER A 53 -5.50 -37.67 -3.45
C SER A 53 -5.59 -36.87 -2.15
N MET A 54 -4.86 -35.75 -2.01
CA MET A 54 -5.05 -34.85 -0.86
C MET A 54 -6.35 -34.04 -0.95
N GLN A 55 -6.79 -33.61 -2.15
CA GLN A 55 -8.01 -32.81 -2.30
C GLN A 55 -9.31 -33.59 -2.03
N SER A 56 -9.28 -34.93 -2.01
CA SER A 56 -10.47 -35.77 -1.80
C SER A 56 -10.75 -36.12 -0.32
N LYS A 57 -9.90 -35.69 0.62
CA LYS A 57 -9.95 -36.13 2.03
C LYS A 57 -10.31 -35.03 3.05
N ALA A 58 -10.26 -33.77 2.68
CA ALA A 58 -10.53 -32.64 3.58
C ALA A 58 -11.77 -31.84 3.11
N PRO A 59 -12.58 -31.27 4.02
CA PRO A 59 -13.61 -30.31 3.66
C PRO A 59 -13.01 -29.08 2.98
N VAL A 60 -13.67 -28.63 1.90
CA VAL A 60 -13.30 -27.44 1.14
C VAL A 60 -14.39 -26.39 1.30
N TRP A 61 -13.98 -25.15 1.53
CA TRP A 61 -14.86 -24.00 1.60
C TRP A 61 -14.24 -22.84 0.81
N THR A 62 -14.92 -22.39 -0.24
CA THR A 62 -14.53 -21.21 -1.03
C THR A 62 -15.68 -20.21 -1.03
N THR A 63 -15.43 -19.00 -1.52
CA THR A 63 -16.45 -17.95 -1.61
C THR A 63 -16.44 -17.27 -2.97
N SER A 64 -17.45 -16.45 -3.25
CA SER A 64 -17.29 -15.32 -4.17
C SER A 64 -16.51 -14.18 -3.49
N ILE A 65 -16.49 -12.99 -4.09
CA ILE A 65 -15.63 -11.86 -3.69
C ILE A 65 -16.01 -11.38 -2.28
N ARG A 66 -15.01 -11.18 -1.40
CA ARG A 66 -15.23 -10.97 0.04
C ARG A 66 -15.25 -9.50 0.48
N LEU A 67 -15.02 -8.56 -0.44
CA LEU A 67 -15.27 -7.13 -0.21
C LEU A 67 -16.46 -6.69 -1.06
N LEU A 68 -17.51 -6.21 -0.39
CA LEU A 68 -18.83 -5.94 -0.97
C LEU A 68 -19.25 -4.49 -0.75
N LYS A 69 -19.98 -3.89 -1.70
CA LYS A 69 -20.81 -2.72 -1.44
C LYS A 69 -22.14 -3.16 -0.84
N LEU A 70 -22.72 -2.37 0.07
CA LEU A 70 -24.01 -2.70 0.68
C LEU A 70 -25.09 -2.97 -0.39
N GLY A 71 -25.72 -4.15 -0.31
CA GLY A 71 -26.70 -4.64 -1.28
C GLY A 71 -26.16 -5.70 -2.26
N GLU A 72 -24.83 -5.88 -2.35
CA GLU A 72 -24.25 -7.04 -3.03
C GLU A 72 -24.36 -8.32 -2.19
N SER A 73 -24.20 -9.48 -2.85
CA SER A 73 -24.30 -10.81 -2.23
C SER A 73 -22.98 -11.56 -2.23
N LEU A 74 -22.69 -12.25 -1.12
CA LEU A 74 -21.64 -13.26 -1.04
C LEU A 74 -22.20 -14.63 -1.39
N GLU A 75 -21.46 -15.44 -2.12
CA GLU A 75 -21.72 -16.86 -2.28
C GLU A 75 -20.70 -17.65 -1.45
N PHE A 76 -21.16 -18.63 -0.68
CA PHE A 76 -20.33 -19.61 0.00
C PHE A 76 -20.50 -20.97 -0.67
N ASN A 77 -19.39 -21.62 -1.04
CA ASN A 77 -19.38 -22.93 -1.70
C ASN A 77 -18.66 -23.95 -0.82
N PHE A 78 -19.35 -25.05 -0.51
CA PHE A 78 -18.90 -26.09 0.42
C PHE A 78 -18.77 -27.42 -0.29
N ARG A 79 -17.74 -28.19 0.05
CA ARG A 79 -17.59 -29.60 -0.34
C ARG A 79 -17.19 -30.45 0.87
N LEU A 80 -17.90 -31.55 1.07
CA LEU A 80 -17.66 -32.52 2.13
C LEU A 80 -17.01 -33.81 1.59
N PRO A 81 -16.01 -34.38 2.29
CA PRO A 81 -15.58 -35.75 2.06
C PRO A 81 -16.70 -36.75 2.43
N PRO A 82 -16.75 -37.94 1.80
CA PRO A 82 -17.70 -38.98 2.16
C PRO A 82 -17.66 -39.33 3.66
N GLY A 83 -18.83 -39.39 4.30
CA GLY A 83 -18.97 -39.75 5.71
C GLY A 83 -18.72 -38.64 6.73
N VAL A 84 -18.37 -37.42 6.30
CA VAL A 84 -18.20 -36.26 7.19
C VAL A 84 -19.55 -35.55 7.38
N SER A 85 -19.95 -35.30 8.63
CA SER A 85 -21.13 -34.49 8.93
C SER A 85 -20.87 -33.02 8.60
N SER A 86 -21.84 -32.37 7.95
CA SER A 86 -21.78 -30.96 7.56
C SER A 86 -21.60 -29.98 8.71
N GLY A 87 -21.99 -30.36 9.92
CA GLY A 87 -21.99 -29.51 11.11
C GLY A 87 -22.77 -28.20 10.89
N GLY A 88 -22.31 -27.13 11.52
CA GLY A 88 -23.03 -25.85 11.60
C GLY A 88 -22.26 -24.68 10.98
N LEU A 89 -22.98 -23.84 10.25
CA LEU A 89 -22.49 -22.54 9.77
C LEU A 89 -23.13 -21.41 10.59
N LYS A 90 -22.31 -20.49 11.07
CA LYS A 90 -22.74 -19.23 11.69
C LYS A 90 -22.09 -18.07 10.95
N ILE A 91 -22.81 -16.97 10.82
CA ILE A 91 -22.25 -15.69 10.39
C ILE A 91 -22.33 -14.73 11.57
N TYR A 92 -21.25 -14.00 11.85
CA TYR A 92 -21.19 -12.96 12.89
C TYR A 92 -21.12 -11.59 12.19
N PRO A 93 -22.24 -10.87 12.04
CA PRO A 93 -22.26 -9.53 11.45
C PRO A 93 -21.61 -8.51 12.37
N GLN A 94 -20.87 -7.54 11.83
CA GLN A 94 -20.24 -6.45 12.59
C GLN A 94 -19.43 -6.96 13.80
N TYR A 95 -18.66 -8.04 13.61
CA TYR A 95 -18.10 -8.80 14.73
C TYR A 95 -16.99 -8.04 15.46
N LEU A 96 -16.24 -7.19 14.76
CA LEU A 96 -15.18 -6.36 15.35
C LEU A 96 -15.75 -5.12 16.04
N GLU A 97 -16.76 -4.49 15.44
CA GLU A 97 -17.45 -3.32 15.98
C GLU A 97 -18.19 -3.65 17.28
N GLN A 98 -18.69 -4.88 17.42
CA GLN A 98 -19.32 -5.40 18.64
C GLN A 98 -18.32 -6.06 19.61
N ALA A 99 -17.05 -6.23 19.24
CA ALA A 99 -16.10 -6.98 20.03
C ALA A 99 -15.73 -6.27 21.34
N ASN A 100 -15.94 -6.96 22.46
CA ASN A 100 -15.30 -6.66 23.73
C ASN A 100 -14.82 -7.96 24.40
N PRO A 101 -13.80 -8.64 23.83
CA PRO A 101 -13.42 -9.99 24.26
C PRO A 101 -12.72 -10.04 25.62
N GLY A 102 -12.41 -8.89 26.24
CA GLY A 102 -11.73 -8.84 27.54
C GLY A 102 -10.48 -9.73 27.57
N THR A 103 -10.36 -10.57 28.59
CA THR A 103 -9.25 -11.53 28.75
C THR A 103 -9.33 -12.76 27.84
N ALA A 104 -10.44 -13.00 27.13
CA ALA A 104 -10.59 -14.15 26.23
C ALA A 104 -9.79 -13.98 24.92
N PHE A 105 -9.56 -12.73 24.48
CA PHE A 105 -8.62 -12.46 23.40
C PHE A 105 -7.18 -12.68 23.87
N LYS A 106 -6.40 -13.39 23.05
CA LYS A 106 -4.95 -13.54 23.16
C LYS A 106 -4.31 -13.45 21.78
N PRO A 107 -3.15 -12.76 21.62
CA PRO A 107 -2.37 -12.83 20.39
C PRO A 107 -2.01 -14.28 20.06
N GLY A 108 -2.33 -14.72 18.84
CA GLY A 108 -2.16 -16.11 18.38
C GLY A 108 -3.10 -17.14 19.03
N GLY A 109 -4.08 -16.68 19.82
CA GLY A 109 -5.12 -17.53 20.39
C GLY A 109 -6.20 -17.93 19.37
N ASP A 110 -7.12 -18.78 19.81
CA ASP A 110 -8.29 -19.15 19.00
C ASP A 110 -9.39 -18.07 19.01
N LEU A 111 -10.36 -18.23 18.11
CA LEU A 111 -11.48 -17.30 17.92
C LEU A 111 -12.71 -17.65 18.78
N LYS A 112 -12.58 -18.43 19.87
CA LYS A 112 -13.74 -18.78 20.72
C LYS A 112 -14.42 -17.57 21.34
N TRP A 113 -13.74 -16.42 21.44
CA TRP A 113 -14.36 -15.18 21.89
C TRP A 113 -15.52 -14.72 20.99
N LEU A 114 -15.58 -15.16 19.73
CA LEU A 114 -16.75 -14.97 18.84
C LEU A 114 -18.04 -15.60 19.39
N GLU A 115 -17.95 -16.66 20.20
CA GLU A 115 -19.14 -17.33 20.78
C GLU A 115 -19.93 -16.41 21.74
N SER A 116 -19.33 -15.30 22.18
CA SER A 116 -19.99 -14.27 22.99
C SER A 116 -20.81 -13.26 22.17
N LEU A 117 -20.66 -13.24 20.84
CA LEU A 117 -21.27 -12.26 19.95
C LEU A 117 -22.60 -12.75 19.35
N PRO A 118 -23.52 -11.83 18.97
CA PRO A 118 -24.67 -12.17 18.16
C PRO A 118 -24.27 -12.84 16.84
N SER A 119 -24.93 -13.95 16.51
CA SER A 119 -24.67 -14.72 15.28
C SER A 119 -25.98 -15.02 14.55
N GLU A 120 -25.89 -15.18 13.24
CA GLU A 120 -26.96 -15.61 12.33
C GLU A 120 -26.66 -17.06 11.89
N PRO A 121 -27.28 -18.08 12.51
CA PRO A 121 -27.14 -19.48 12.08
C PRO A 121 -27.68 -19.67 10.67
N GLN A 122 -26.95 -20.41 9.83
CA GLN A 122 -27.33 -20.70 8.45
C GLN A 122 -27.53 -22.20 8.25
N SER A 123 -28.61 -22.57 7.57
CA SER A 123 -28.85 -23.96 7.18
C SER A 123 -28.12 -24.27 5.87
N LEU A 124 -27.37 -25.38 5.84
CA LEU A 124 -26.71 -25.89 4.64
C LEU A 124 -27.46 -27.11 4.10
N THR A 125 -27.89 -27.04 2.84
CA THR A 125 -28.52 -28.14 2.12
C THR A 125 -27.53 -28.72 1.11
N PHE A 126 -27.07 -29.94 1.35
CA PHE A 126 -26.10 -30.61 0.48
C PHE A 126 -26.80 -31.42 -0.62
N SER A 127 -26.40 -31.19 -1.86
CA SER A 127 -26.75 -31.99 -3.03
C SER A 127 -25.59 -32.95 -3.32
N GLY A 128 -25.63 -34.13 -2.71
CA GLY A 128 -24.49 -35.05 -2.72
C GLY A 128 -23.38 -34.55 -1.80
N ALA A 129 -22.20 -34.26 -2.35
CA ALA A 129 -21.04 -33.79 -1.59
C ALA A 129 -20.96 -32.26 -1.47
N GLU A 130 -21.78 -31.51 -2.20
CA GLU A 130 -21.63 -30.05 -2.38
C GLU A 130 -22.86 -29.28 -1.88
N ALA A 131 -22.63 -28.06 -1.37
CA ALA A 131 -23.67 -27.11 -1.01
C ALA A 131 -23.24 -25.69 -1.39
N THR A 132 -24.21 -24.85 -1.73
CA THR A 132 -24.01 -23.42 -2.00
C THR A 132 -24.98 -22.62 -1.17
N LEU A 133 -24.52 -21.51 -0.59
CA LEU A 133 -25.33 -20.55 0.16
C LEU A 133 -25.06 -19.13 -0.35
N THR A 134 -26.08 -18.47 -0.89
CA THR A 134 -26.05 -17.03 -1.16
C THR A 134 -26.47 -16.26 0.10
N TYR A 135 -25.60 -15.37 0.59
CA TYR A 135 -25.87 -14.49 1.72
C TYR A 135 -25.90 -13.03 1.27
N ILE A 136 -26.95 -12.31 1.66
CA ILE A 136 -27.11 -10.87 1.42
C ILE A 136 -26.96 -10.14 2.76
N PRO A 137 -25.84 -9.45 3.00
CA PRO A 137 -25.62 -8.73 4.25
C PRO A 137 -26.58 -7.55 4.41
N LYS A 138 -27.12 -7.38 5.62
CA LYS A 138 -28.15 -6.37 5.92
C LYS A 138 -27.60 -5.00 6.32
N ARG A 139 -26.28 -4.89 6.54
CA ARG A 139 -25.61 -3.70 7.09
C ARG A 139 -24.13 -3.69 6.70
N THR A 140 -23.49 -2.53 6.77
CA THR A 140 -22.05 -2.39 6.56
C THR A 140 -21.27 -2.85 7.79
N GLY A 141 -20.00 -3.22 7.62
CA GLY A 141 -19.06 -3.57 8.67
C GLY A 141 -18.24 -4.82 8.38
N ASN A 142 -17.56 -5.29 9.42
CA ASN A 142 -16.70 -6.47 9.40
C ASN A 142 -17.53 -7.72 9.68
N TYR A 143 -17.41 -8.75 8.85
CA TYR A 143 -18.12 -10.02 9.00
C TYR A 143 -17.11 -11.17 9.11
N ILE A 144 -17.46 -12.17 9.91
CA ILE A 144 -16.76 -13.46 9.88
C ILE A 144 -17.80 -14.58 9.88
N ALA A 145 -17.65 -15.51 8.95
CA ALA A 145 -18.39 -16.77 8.95
C ALA A 145 -17.55 -17.85 9.63
N GLU A 146 -18.18 -18.70 10.43
CA GLU A 146 -17.58 -19.85 11.11
C GLU A 146 -18.29 -21.12 10.64
N TRP A 147 -17.54 -22.08 10.10
CA TRP A 147 -18.04 -23.40 9.72
C TRP A 147 -17.37 -24.48 10.55
N ARG A 148 -18.14 -25.17 11.40
CA ARG A 148 -17.67 -26.32 12.20
C ARG A 148 -18.01 -27.59 11.46
N VAL A 149 -17.00 -28.40 11.11
CA VAL A 149 -17.15 -29.62 10.30
C VAL A 149 -16.22 -30.72 10.83
N GLY A 150 -16.80 -31.82 11.30
CA GLY A 150 -16.05 -32.85 12.03
C GLY A 150 -15.38 -32.28 13.29
N ALA A 151 -14.05 -32.40 13.36
CA ALA A 151 -13.22 -31.85 14.43
C ALA A 151 -12.56 -30.49 14.08
N GLU A 152 -12.76 -29.99 12.86
CA GLU A 152 -12.15 -28.75 12.38
C GLU A 152 -13.16 -27.59 12.43
N THR A 153 -12.63 -26.37 12.60
CA THR A 153 -13.40 -25.13 12.50
C THR A 153 -12.69 -24.20 11.52
N TYR A 154 -13.44 -23.78 10.51
CA TYR A 154 -12.99 -22.91 9.45
C TYR A 154 -13.61 -21.53 9.64
N TYR A 155 -12.93 -20.51 9.13
CA TYR A 155 -13.38 -19.12 9.16
C TYR A 155 -13.29 -18.50 7.76
N ARG A 156 -14.26 -17.66 7.41
CA ARG A 156 -14.18 -16.79 6.23
C ARG A 156 -14.53 -15.38 6.65
N TYR A 157 -13.51 -14.53 6.74
CA TYR A 157 -13.69 -13.09 6.86
C TYR A 157 -14.26 -12.52 5.55
N PHE A 158 -15.18 -11.57 5.66
CA PHE A 158 -15.62 -10.71 4.56
C PHE A 158 -16.05 -9.34 5.10
N SER A 159 -16.19 -8.33 4.25
CA SER A 159 -16.60 -6.99 4.67
C SER A 159 -17.56 -6.34 3.69
N VAL A 160 -18.40 -5.47 4.25
CA VAL A 160 -19.49 -4.80 3.53
C VAL A 160 -19.35 -3.32 3.79
N ILE A 161 -19.18 -2.51 2.75
CA ILE A 161 -18.83 -1.10 2.89
C ILE A 161 -19.82 -0.19 2.17
N ASP A 162 -19.84 1.06 2.63
CA ASP A 162 -20.33 2.21 1.87
C ASP A 162 -19.16 3.16 1.58
N ASP A 163 -19.44 4.26 0.89
CA ASP A 163 -18.43 5.18 0.39
C ASP A 163 -17.67 5.95 1.49
N ALA A 164 -18.03 5.76 2.78
CA ALA A 164 -17.37 6.38 3.92
C ALA A 164 -16.45 5.43 4.72
N TYR A 165 -15.97 4.32 4.13
CA TYR A 165 -15.09 3.34 4.80
C TYR A 165 -13.60 3.53 4.52
N ILE A 166 -12.80 3.31 5.57
CA ILE A 166 -11.37 3.03 5.51
C ILE A 166 -11.21 1.52 5.38
N VAL A 167 -10.42 1.06 4.41
CA VAL A 167 -10.25 -0.37 4.08
C VAL A 167 -8.76 -0.73 4.12
N LEU A 168 -8.41 -1.67 5.00
CA LEU A 168 -7.02 -2.10 5.23
C LEU A 168 -6.78 -3.55 4.77
N SER A 169 -5.75 -3.80 3.96
CA SER A 169 -5.22 -5.14 3.64
C SER A 169 -3.89 -5.35 4.36
N PHE A 170 -3.87 -6.23 5.36
CA PHE A 170 -2.68 -6.48 6.17
C PHE A 170 -1.77 -7.53 5.54
N ALA A 171 -0.48 -7.20 5.51
CA ALA A 171 0.45 -7.80 4.59
C ALA A 171 1.76 -8.17 5.34
N THR A 172 2.18 -9.44 5.34
CA THR A 172 3.37 -9.85 6.14
C THR A 172 4.68 -9.19 5.67
N PHE A 173 5.44 -8.63 6.61
CA PHE A 173 6.75 -8.02 6.34
C PHE A 173 7.87 -9.05 6.05
N PHE A 174 9.13 -8.63 6.00
CA PHE A 174 10.28 -9.42 5.47
C PHE A 174 10.40 -10.85 6.00
N GLY A 175 10.09 -11.11 7.29
CA GLY A 175 10.20 -12.43 7.89
C GLY A 175 9.18 -13.47 7.40
N LEU A 176 8.12 -13.06 6.69
CA LEU A 176 6.96 -13.91 6.37
C LEU A 176 6.41 -14.63 7.61
N ASP A 177 6.12 -13.88 8.69
CA ASP A 177 5.73 -14.39 10.04
C ASP A 177 4.84 -15.64 9.90
N PRO A 178 5.42 -16.85 10.07
CA PRO A 178 4.74 -18.08 9.74
C PRO A 178 3.84 -18.54 10.89
N ALA A 179 3.81 -17.81 12.01
CA ALA A 179 3.00 -18.08 13.17
C ALA A 179 2.30 -16.79 13.65
N PRO A 180 1.57 -16.08 12.77
CA PRO A 180 1.22 -14.70 13.03
C PRO A 180 0.18 -14.60 14.13
N THR A 181 0.55 -13.87 15.17
CA THR A 181 -0.34 -13.66 16.31
C THR A 181 -1.63 -12.90 15.96
N PHE A 182 -1.67 -12.27 14.78
CA PHE A 182 -2.81 -11.53 14.25
C PHE A 182 -4.07 -12.40 14.05
N HIS A 183 -3.94 -13.71 13.79
CA HIS A 183 -5.10 -14.61 13.59
C HIS A 183 -6.09 -14.63 14.75
N GLY A 184 -5.65 -14.35 15.98
CA GLY A 184 -6.54 -14.24 17.14
C GLY A 184 -7.58 -13.11 17.04
N THR A 185 -7.43 -12.21 16.06
CA THR A 185 -8.40 -11.13 15.74
C THR A 185 -9.46 -11.54 14.73
N GLY A 186 -9.23 -12.59 13.92
CA GLY A 186 -10.07 -12.97 12.79
C GLY A 186 -9.87 -12.14 11.52
N ILE A 187 -8.95 -11.16 11.54
CA ILE A 187 -8.57 -10.36 10.37
C ILE A 187 -7.67 -11.21 9.45
N PRO A 188 -7.93 -11.26 8.12
CA PRO A 188 -7.13 -12.03 7.18
C PRO A 188 -5.76 -11.39 6.95
N LEU A 189 -4.80 -12.22 6.54
CA LEU A 189 -3.46 -11.79 6.14
C LEU A 189 -3.14 -12.17 4.69
N ASP A 190 -2.37 -11.31 4.04
CA ASP A 190 -1.75 -11.56 2.75
C ASP A 190 -0.27 -11.95 2.95
N TYR A 191 0.12 -13.12 2.46
CA TYR A 191 1.51 -13.63 2.49
C TYR A 191 2.09 -13.65 1.08
N ARG A 192 3.42 -13.47 0.98
CA ARG A 192 4.14 -13.48 -0.31
C ARG A 192 5.12 -14.62 -0.36
N TYR A 193 4.74 -15.74 -0.98
CA TYR A 193 5.55 -16.94 -0.95
C TYR A 193 6.38 -17.14 -2.25
N PRO A 194 7.72 -17.25 -2.18
CA PRO A 194 8.57 -17.43 -3.36
C PRO A 194 8.17 -18.65 -4.19
N ILE A 195 7.91 -18.46 -5.48
CA ILE A 195 7.34 -19.49 -6.36
C ILE A 195 8.23 -20.75 -6.46
N ALA A 196 9.55 -20.57 -6.35
CA ALA A 196 10.51 -21.68 -6.29
C ALA A 196 10.20 -22.64 -5.13
N LYS A 197 9.90 -22.12 -3.94
CA LYS A 197 9.60 -22.88 -2.72
C LYS A 197 8.15 -23.37 -2.64
N PHE A 198 7.26 -22.88 -3.51
CA PHE A 198 5.81 -23.19 -3.51
C PHE A 198 5.58 -24.71 -3.72
N SER A 199 5.46 -25.49 -2.65
CA SER A 199 5.46 -26.95 -2.67
C SER A 199 4.92 -27.50 -1.35
N THR A 200 4.16 -28.59 -1.40
CA THR A 200 3.71 -29.31 -0.20
C THR A 200 4.83 -29.99 0.58
N ASN A 201 6.05 -30.09 0.04
CA ASN A 201 7.20 -30.57 0.81
C ASN A 201 7.77 -29.49 1.74
N ASP A 202 7.64 -28.21 1.36
CA ASP A 202 8.10 -27.08 2.15
C ASP A 202 7.18 -26.85 3.36
N THR A 203 7.76 -26.68 4.55
CA THR A 203 7.03 -26.60 5.81
C THR A 203 6.29 -25.28 5.98
N VAL A 204 6.86 -24.16 5.50
CA VAL A 204 6.23 -22.85 5.53
C VAL A 204 5.09 -22.80 4.51
N CYS A 205 5.33 -23.28 3.28
CA CYS A 205 4.33 -23.34 2.23
C CYS A 205 3.08 -24.11 2.67
N ARG A 206 3.25 -25.32 3.25
CA ARG A 206 2.13 -26.08 3.81
C ARG A 206 1.33 -25.28 4.83
N ARG A 207 2.01 -24.61 5.76
CA ARG A 207 1.37 -23.83 6.82
C ARG A 207 0.58 -22.64 6.26
N LEU A 208 1.09 -21.96 5.24
CA LEU A 208 0.37 -20.88 4.55
C LEU A 208 -0.84 -21.41 3.75
N LEU A 209 -0.71 -22.59 3.12
CA LEU A 209 -1.84 -23.26 2.47
C LEU A 209 -2.91 -23.71 3.48
N ASP A 210 -2.52 -24.13 4.68
CA ASP A 210 -3.45 -24.39 5.78
C ASP A 210 -4.11 -23.11 6.30
N TYR A 211 -3.43 -21.96 6.32
CA TYR A 211 -4.05 -20.67 6.65
C TYR A 211 -5.06 -20.20 5.59
N ASN A 212 -4.75 -20.36 4.30
CA ASN A 212 -5.73 -20.17 3.22
C ASN A 212 -6.94 -21.10 3.40
N ARG A 213 -6.69 -22.38 3.68
CA ARG A 213 -7.75 -23.38 3.90
C ARG A 213 -8.62 -23.05 5.11
N VAL A 214 -8.01 -22.73 6.26
CA VAL A 214 -8.71 -22.54 7.54
C VAL A 214 -9.27 -21.13 7.69
N PHE A 215 -8.48 -20.07 7.53
CA PHE A 215 -8.89 -18.67 7.75
C PHE A 215 -9.30 -17.93 6.48
N GLY A 216 -8.91 -18.43 5.31
CA GLY A 216 -9.17 -17.77 4.02
C GLY A 216 -8.09 -16.77 3.59
N ASP A 217 -6.97 -16.70 4.30
CA ASP A 217 -5.82 -15.83 4.00
C ASP A 217 -5.32 -15.95 2.55
N LEU A 218 -4.76 -14.87 1.99
CA LEU A 218 -4.21 -14.89 0.63
C LEU A 218 -2.74 -15.34 0.63
N VAL A 219 -2.38 -16.27 -0.25
CA VAL A 219 -0.97 -16.66 -0.47
C VAL A 219 -0.56 -16.29 -1.89
N VAL A 220 0.04 -15.10 -2.03
CA VAL A 220 0.50 -14.55 -3.31
C VAL A 220 1.81 -15.24 -3.73
N PRO A 221 1.88 -15.84 -4.92
CA PRO A 221 3.14 -16.35 -5.45
C PRO A 221 4.05 -15.18 -5.85
N ALA A 222 5.25 -15.15 -5.26
CA ALA A 222 6.28 -14.14 -5.54
C ALA A 222 7.33 -14.68 -6.52
N PHE A 223 7.57 -13.93 -7.59
CA PHE A 223 8.42 -14.30 -8.71
C PHE A 223 9.67 -13.41 -8.81
N MET A 224 10.69 -13.95 -9.47
CA MET A 224 11.88 -13.19 -9.86
C MET A 224 11.57 -12.23 -11.01
N ASP A 225 12.30 -11.13 -11.04
CA ASP A 225 12.33 -10.15 -12.12
C ASP A 225 12.93 -10.75 -13.42
N LEU A 226 12.38 -10.40 -14.58
CA LEU A 226 12.82 -10.81 -15.92
C LEU A 226 12.97 -9.60 -16.87
N PRO A 227 13.81 -8.59 -16.56
CA PRO A 227 13.88 -7.36 -17.36
C PRO A 227 14.35 -7.60 -18.80
N GLY A 228 15.25 -8.57 -19.00
CA GLY A 228 15.81 -8.90 -20.31
C GLY A 228 14.98 -9.88 -21.15
N GLY A 229 13.90 -10.44 -20.61
CA GLY A 229 13.09 -11.44 -21.34
C GLY A 229 12.24 -10.84 -22.46
N THR A 230 11.80 -11.66 -23.41
CA THR A 230 10.71 -11.28 -24.33
C THR A 230 9.35 -11.31 -23.62
N HIS A 231 8.30 -10.82 -24.29
CA HIS A 231 6.93 -10.95 -23.80
C HIS A 231 6.53 -12.42 -23.64
N GLU A 232 6.82 -13.24 -24.65
CA GLU A 232 6.54 -14.68 -24.68
C GLU A 232 7.31 -15.42 -23.58
N GLU A 233 8.55 -15.03 -23.29
CA GLU A 233 9.33 -15.60 -22.20
C GLU A 233 8.72 -15.27 -20.83
N ARG A 234 8.22 -14.04 -20.61
CA ARG A 234 7.49 -13.68 -19.38
C ARG A 234 6.20 -14.47 -19.25
N VAL A 235 5.38 -14.50 -20.30
CA VAL A 235 4.12 -15.27 -20.32
C VAL A 235 4.40 -16.74 -20.02
N ARG A 236 5.44 -17.33 -20.61
CA ARG A 236 5.83 -18.72 -20.36
C ARG A 236 6.30 -18.93 -18.92
N VAL A 237 7.30 -18.20 -18.44
CA VAL A 237 7.89 -18.43 -17.09
C VAL A 237 6.89 -18.12 -15.97
N TYR A 238 6.14 -17.03 -16.10
CA TYR A 238 5.12 -16.67 -15.11
C TYR A 238 3.88 -17.57 -15.24
N GLY A 239 3.48 -17.97 -16.44
CA GLY A 239 2.41 -18.94 -16.67
C GLY A 239 2.71 -20.32 -16.07
N GLU A 240 3.93 -20.84 -16.27
CA GLU A 240 4.41 -22.11 -15.68
C GLU A 240 4.36 -22.06 -14.14
N GLY A 241 4.88 -20.99 -13.54
CA GLY A 241 4.83 -20.81 -12.08
C GLY A 241 3.41 -20.57 -11.55
N MET A 242 2.57 -19.81 -12.26
CA MET A 242 1.17 -19.62 -11.87
C MET A 242 0.41 -20.95 -11.93
N ALA A 243 0.64 -21.79 -12.95
CA ALA A 243 0.05 -23.13 -13.01
C ALA A 243 0.47 -24.00 -11.80
N LYS A 244 1.74 -23.92 -11.39
CA LYS A 244 2.25 -24.58 -10.17
C LYS A 244 1.55 -24.08 -8.90
N ALA A 245 1.34 -22.77 -8.76
CA ALA A 245 0.63 -22.19 -7.61
C ALA A 245 -0.86 -22.56 -7.59
N ARG A 246 -1.54 -22.43 -8.73
CA ARG A 246 -2.97 -22.75 -8.95
C ARG A 246 -3.29 -24.21 -8.64
N ALA A 247 -2.35 -25.13 -8.86
CA ALA A 247 -2.51 -26.55 -8.51
C ALA A 247 -2.51 -26.82 -7.00
N LEU A 248 -2.01 -25.90 -6.17
CA LEU A 248 -1.94 -26.05 -4.71
C LEU A 248 -2.88 -25.10 -3.94
N LEU A 249 -3.19 -23.91 -4.48
CA LEU A 249 -4.07 -22.91 -3.86
C LEU A 249 -5.54 -23.41 -3.78
N PRO A 250 -6.11 -23.58 -2.57
CA PRO A 250 -7.48 -24.06 -2.37
C PRO A 250 -8.58 -23.19 -2.99
N ASP A 251 -8.46 -21.87 -2.95
CA ASP A 251 -9.47 -20.92 -3.46
C ASP A 251 -9.11 -20.43 -4.89
N PRO A 252 -9.96 -20.69 -5.91
CA PRO A 252 -9.74 -20.21 -7.28
C PRO A 252 -9.72 -18.68 -7.42
N LEU A 253 -10.28 -17.91 -6.49
CA LEU A 253 -10.21 -16.45 -6.55
C LEU A 253 -8.76 -15.95 -6.37
N ASP A 254 -7.94 -16.67 -5.63
CA ASP A 254 -6.57 -16.30 -5.29
C ASP A 254 -5.59 -16.57 -6.44
N HIS A 255 -6.05 -17.29 -7.48
CA HIS A 255 -5.29 -17.68 -8.67
C HIS A 255 -4.91 -16.49 -9.59
N ARG A 256 -5.31 -15.26 -9.21
CA ARG A 256 -5.24 -14.03 -10.01
C ARG A 256 -4.30 -12.97 -9.43
N SER A 257 -3.66 -13.24 -8.29
CA SER A 257 -2.63 -12.38 -7.69
C SER A 257 -1.22 -12.82 -8.06
N ILE A 258 -0.35 -11.86 -8.34
CA ILE A 258 1.08 -12.10 -8.52
C ILE A 258 1.89 -11.02 -7.80
N ARG A 259 3.10 -11.37 -7.37
CA ARG A 259 4.15 -10.38 -7.12
C ARG A 259 5.33 -10.61 -8.05
N VAL A 260 5.75 -9.57 -8.75
CA VAL A 260 7.10 -9.45 -9.34
C VAL A 260 7.76 -8.23 -8.73
N ASP A 261 8.96 -8.44 -8.18
CA ASP A 261 9.78 -7.40 -7.55
C ASP A 261 10.77 -6.84 -8.58
N MET A 262 10.39 -5.76 -9.28
CA MET A 262 11.17 -5.21 -10.39
C MET A 262 12.24 -4.23 -9.89
N GLN A 263 13.50 -4.46 -10.27
CA GLN A 263 14.65 -3.68 -9.77
C GLN A 263 15.32 -2.84 -10.87
N HIS A 264 14.51 -2.25 -11.76
CA HIS A 264 15.00 -1.48 -12.91
C HIS A 264 14.05 -0.34 -13.31
N LYS A 265 14.61 0.65 -14.04
CA LYS A 265 13.89 1.88 -14.40
C LYS A 265 13.01 1.76 -15.65
N ALA A 266 13.07 0.67 -16.41
CA ALA A 266 12.38 0.52 -17.69
C ALA A 266 11.46 -0.71 -17.65
N ASP A 267 10.13 -0.52 -17.69
CA ASP A 267 9.18 -1.62 -17.70
C ASP A 267 9.05 -2.19 -19.13
N PRO A 268 9.43 -3.46 -19.37
CA PRO A 268 9.38 -4.10 -20.67
C PRO A 268 7.97 -4.61 -21.07
N GLY A 269 6.91 -4.24 -20.35
CA GLY A 269 5.53 -4.66 -20.60
C GLY A 269 5.02 -5.74 -19.66
N TYR A 270 5.40 -5.69 -18.37
CA TYR A 270 4.93 -6.67 -17.39
C TYR A 270 3.40 -6.78 -17.27
N PRO A 271 2.62 -5.68 -17.23
CA PRO A 271 1.17 -5.78 -17.10
C PRO A 271 0.48 -6.52 -18.25
N LEU A 272 1.03 -6.42 -19.48
CA LEU A 272 0.55 -7.20 -20.63
C LEU A 272 0.75 -8.71 -20.42
N ALA A 273 1.93 -9.13 -19.97
CA ALA A 273 2.22 -10.53 -19.67
C ALA A 273 1.37 -11.08 -18.51
N PHE A 274 1.12 -10.26 -17.48
CA PHE A 274 0.24 -10.62 -16.36
C PHE A 274 -1.22 -10.80 -16.82
N ALA A 275 -1.74 -9.88 -17.63
CA ALA A 275 -3.09 -9.98 -18.17
C ALA A 275 -3.28 -11.26 -19.02
N GLU A 276 -2.30 -11.62 -19.85
CA GLU A 276 -2.35 -12.81 -20.70
C GLU A 276 -2.42 -14.12 -19.89
N ILE A 277 -1.72 -14.20 -18.76
CA ILE A 277 -1.78 -15.38 -17.85
C ILE A 277 -2.97 -15.36 -16.88
N GLY A 278 -3.87 -14.38 -17.00
CA GLY A 278 -5.08 -14.25 -16.17
C GLY A 278 -4.83 -13.70 -14.75
N VAL A 279 -3.80 -12.87 -14.58
CA VAL A 279 -3.56 -12.10 -13.36
C VAL A 279 -4.28 -10.75 -13.47
N ASN A 280 -4.97 -10.37 -12.40
CA ASN A 280 -5.67 -9.08 -12.29
C ASN A 280 -5.15 -8.24 -11.11
N ASP A 281 -4.48 -8.87 -10.14
CA ASP A 281 -3.88 -8.23 -8.96
C ASP A 281 -2.35 -8.31 -9.06
N HIS A 282 -1.69 -7.16 -9.24
CA HIS A 282 -0.25 -7.03 -9.08
C HIS A 282 0.07 -6.23 -7.82
N CYS A 283 -0.18 -6.86 -6.68
CA CYS A 283 0.35 -6.49 -5.38
C CYS A 283 1.86 -6.75 -5.28
N GLY A 284 2.51 -6.17 -4.27
CA GLY A 284 3.91 -6.48 -3.99
C GLY A 284 4.93 -5.48 -4.56
N LEU A 285 4.47 -4.41 -5.21
CA LEU A 285 5.30 -3.25 -5.56
C LEU A 285 5.84 -2.63 -4.27
N TRP A 286 7.11 -2.22 -4.26
CA TRP A 286 7.64 -1.45 -3.12
C TRP A 286 7.02 -0.04 -3.13
N GLU A 287 7.28 0.73 -2.08
CA GLU A 287 6.89 2.13 -1.99
C GLU A 287 7.29 2.97 -3.22
N ALA A 288 6.42 3.91 -3.62
CA ALA A 288 6.73 4.83 -4.72
C ALA A 288 7.66 5.99 -4.33
N ASN A 289 8.30 5.97 -3.16
CA ASN A 289 9.14 7.07 -2.70
C ASN A 289 10.55 7.08 -3.32
N CYS A 290 11.09 5.94 -3.75
CA CYS A 290 12.45 5.86 -4.28
C CYS A 290 12.52 5.18 -5.67
N ALA A 291 13.69 5.25 -6.32
CA ALA A 291 13.93 4.45 -7.52
C ALA A 291 13.97 2.95 -7.16
N PRO A 292 13.42 2.05 -8.01
CA PRO A 292 12.93 2.27 -9.37
C PRO A 292 11.45 2.67 -9.50
N TRP A 293 10.71 2.72 -8.40
CA TRP A 293 9.25 2.86 -8.35
C TRP A 293 8.75 4.31 -8.37
N ILE A 294 9.67 5.27 -8.26
CA ILE A 294 9.35 6.69 -8.26
C ILE A 294 8.45 7.11 -9.45
N GLY A 295 7.35 7.79 -9.13
CA GLY A 295 6.32 8.23 -10.07
C GLY A 295 5.13 7.29 -10.20
N MET A 296 5.24 6.07 -9.67
CA MET A 296 4.08 5.21 -9.42
C MET A 296 3.09 5.90 -8.47
N PRO A 297 1.76 5.68 -8.62
CA PRO A 297 0.76 6.11 -7.65
C PRO A 297 0.97 5.53 -6.24
N GLU A 298 0.52 6.26 -5.22
CA GLU A 298 0.51 5.77 -3.83
C GLU A 298 -0.70 4.87 -3.54
N PHE A 299 -1.82 5.10 -4.22
CA PHE A 299 -3.09 4.36 -4.04
C PHE A 299 -3.39 3.43 -5.21
N LEU A 300 -4.40 2.55 -5.09
CA LEU A 300 -4.80 1.59 -6.13
C LEU A 300 -5.08 2.27 -7.49
N TYR A 301 -4.60 1.65 -8.57
CA TYR A 301 -4.78 2.13 -9.95
C TYR A 301 -4.79 0.98 -10.96
N TYR A 302 -5.46 1.20 -12.10
CA TYR A 302 -5.27 0.35 -13.27
C TYR A 302 -3.90 0.62 -13.89
N ALA A 303 -3.07 -0.41 -14.01
CA ALA A 303 -1.78 -0.31 -14.69
C ALA A 303 -1.97 -0.14 -16.21
N SER A 304 -1.10 0.68 -16.82
CA SER A 304 -0.95 0.71 -18.27
C SER A 304 -0.37 -0.62 -18.77
N SER A 305 -0.83 -1.13 -19.91
CA SER A 305 -0.36 -2.42 -20.44
C SER A 305 1.16 -2.48 -20.66
N GLY A 306 1.78 -1.34 -20.95
CA GLY A 306 3.22 -1.22 -21.21
C GLY A 306 4.07 -0.76 -20.02
N ASP A 307 3.49 -0.40 -18.87
CA ASP A 307 4.25 0.06 -17.70
C ASP A 307 3.42 -0.05 -16.42
N CYS A 308 3.83 -0.90 -15.48
CA CYS A 308 3.13 -1.07 -14.21
C CYS A 308 3.13 0.20 -13.36
N ARG A 309 4.04 1.18 -13.59
CA ARG A 309 4.11 2.43 -12.81
C ARG A 309 3.28 3.56 -13.42
N LYS A 310 2.69 3.35 -14.60
CA LYS A 310 1.82 4.32 -15.27
C LYS A 310 0.36 3.90 -15.13
N VAL A 311 -0.52 4.88 -15.05
CA VAL A 311 -1.96 4.64 -15.01
C VAL A 311 -2.51 4.39 -16.42
N ASN A 312 -3.47 3.47 -16.54
CA ASN A 312 -4.22 3.26 -17.78
C ASN A 312 -5.07 4.51 -18.13
N GLN A 313 -4.94 4.99 -19.37
CA GLN A 313 -5.72 6.12 -19.88
C GLN A 313 -7.11 5.72 -20.39
N SER A 314 -7.35 4.42 -20.63
CA SER A 314 -8.64 3.91 -21.11
C SER A 314 -9.64 3.67 -19.99
N ILE A 315 -10.91 3.44 -20.35
CA ILE A 315 -11.91 2.88 -19.44
C ILE A 315 -11.58 1.40 -19.18
N GLY A 316 -11.69 0.99 -17.92
CA GLY A 316 -11.36 -0.33 -17.40
C GLY A 316 -9.86 -0.55 -17.22
N GLY A 317 -9.47 -1.82 -17.14
CA GLY A 317 -8.09 -2.28 -17.07
C GLY A 317 -8.06 -3.75 -16.67
N GLN A 318 -7.05 -4.48 -17.15
CA GLN A 318 -6.91 -5.91 -16.85
C GLN A 318 -6.24 -6.12 -15.50
N VAL A 319 -5.11 -5.44 -15.28
CA VAL A 319 -4.32 -5.46 -14.04
C VAL A 319 -4.59 -4.19 -13.22
N VAL A 320 -4.91 -4.37 -11.94
CA VAL A 320 -4.80 -3.34 -10.92
C VAL A 320 -3.48 -3.56 -10.19
N SER A 321 -2.71 -2.48 -10.06
CA SER A 321 -1.45 -2.45 -9.33
C SER A 321 -1.61 -1.63 -8.05
N HIS A 322 -0.87 -1.99 -7.01
CA HIS A 322 -0.79 -1.22 -5.79
C HIS A 322 0.48 -1.53 -4.99
N GLN A 323 0.84 -0.61 -4.10
CA GLN A 323 1.93 -0.80 -3.16
C GLN A 323 1.64 -1.94 -2.20
N TRP A 324 2.70 -2.61 -1.81
CA TRP A 324 2.69 -3.54 -0.67
C TRP A 324 2.84 -2.83 0.68
N ASP A 325 3.64 -1.77 0.67
CA ASP A 325 4.09 -1.04 1.83
C ASP A 325 3.67 0.41 1.61
N PHE A 326 2.53 0.81 2.16
CA PHE A 326 1.98 2.15 1.96
C PHE A 326 2.80 3.20 2.74
N CYS A 327 3.92 3.62 2.19
CA CYS A 327 4.73 4.73 2.70
C CYS A 327 4.27 6.09 2.13
N GLY A 328 3.01 6.18 1.70
CA GLY A 328 2.38 7.38 1.14
C GLY A 328 1.86 8.38 2.18
N SER A 329 2.06 8.13 3.49
CA SER A 329 1.69 8.98 4.63
C SER A 329 2.89 9.22 5.57
N PHE A 330 2.83 10.27 6.40
CA PHE A 330 3.63 10.37 7.62
C PHE A 330 3.18 9.36 8.69
N HIS A 331 1.88 9.17 8.86
CA HIS A 331 1.32 8.34 9.91
C HIS A 331 1.00 6.94 9.38
N PHE A 332 2.03 6.10 9.33
CA PHE A 332 1.88 4.72 8.87
C PHE A 332 1.15 3.85 9.90
N LEU A 333 0.36 2.86 9.45
CA LEU A 333 -0.26 1.83 10.31
C LEU A 333 0.56 0.52 10.29
N GLY A 334 1.88 0.69 10.19
CA GLY A 334 2.85 -0.33 9.81
C GLY A 334 3.13 -1.43 10.83
N PRO A 335 4.27 -2.12 10.66
CA PRO A 335 4.54 -3.33 11.41
C PRO A 335 4.81 -2.96 12.87
N VAL A 336 4.20 -3.73 13.78
CA VAL A 336 4.13 -3.41 15.22
C VAL A 336 5.51 -3.30 15.89
N ASP A 337 6.51 -4.01 15.39
CA ASP A 337 7.90 -3.96 15.86
C ASP A 337 8.61 -2.65 15.52
N TRP A 338 8.26 -2.02 14.39
CA TRP A 338 8.70 -0.66 14.06
C TRP A 338 7.98 0.37 14.94
N HIS A 339 6.67 0.22 15.15
CA HIS A 339 5.94 1.08 16.09
C HIS A 339 6.47 0.98 17.52
N TYR A 340 6.84 -0.21 17.95
CA TYR A 340 7.47 -0.47 19.23
C TYR A 340 8.83 0.24 19.35
N ALA A 341 9.67 0.17 18.31
CA ALA A 341 10.98 0.83 18.33
C ALA A 341 10.86 2.36 18.19
N ALA A 342 9.99 2.87 17.31
CA ALA A 342 9.71 4.30 17.13
C ALA A 342 9.12 4.97 18.38
N SER A 343 8.35 4.22 19.17
CA SER A 343 7.84 4.71 20.46
C SER A 343 8.78 4.50 21.64
N GLU A 344 9.90 3.79 21.47
CA GLU A 344 10.76 3.28 22.55
C GLU A 344 10.00 2.33 23.53
N GLY A 345 8.91 1.70 23.05
CA GLY A 345 7.99 0.87 23.83
C GLY A 345 6.84 1.62 24.50
N HIS A 346 6.74 2.95 24.32
CA HIS A 346 5.64 3.77 24.84
C HIS A 346 4.41 3.72 23.92
N PHE A 347 3.58 2.69 24.09
CA PHE A 347 2.38 2.48 23.28
C PHE A 347 1.47 3.71 23.17
N GLU A 348 1.41 4.57 24.18
CA GLU A 348 0.63 5.81 24.16
C GLU A 348 1.03 6.75 23.01
N LYS A 349 2.33 6.80 22.64
CA LYS A 349 2.83 7.53 21.45
C LYS A 349 2.28 6.89 20.17
N THR A 350 2.39 5.56 20.07
CA THR A 350 1.90 4.78 18.93
C THR A 350 0.39 4.88 18.75
N GLU A 351 -0.36 4.86 19.85
CA GLU A 351 -1.82 5.01 19.84
C GLU A 351 -2.25 6.37 19.30
N GLN A 352 -1.51 7.43 19.60
CA GLN A 352 -1.76 8.75 19.03
C GLN A 352 -1.47 8.78 17.53
N CYS A 353 -0.30 8.30 17.10
CA CYS A 353 0.08 8.31 15.68
C CYS A 353 -0.84 7.45 14.81
N MET A 354 -1.33 6.30 15.31
CA MET A 354 -2.34 5.48 14.63
C MET A 354 -3.68 6.23 14.50
N LYS A 355 -4.10 7.00 15.51
CA LYS A 355 -5.32 7.84 15.42
C LYS A 355 -5.15 8.95 14.40
N ASP A 356 -3.99 9.61 14.37
CA ASP A 356 -3.70 10.68 13.42
C ASP A 356 -3.72 10.15 11.96
N GLY A 357 -3.14 8.98 11.69
CA GLY A 357 -3.26 8.31 10.38
C GLY A 357 -4.70 7.91 10.01
N MET A 358 -5.49 7.42 10.97
CA MET A 358 -6.91 7.15 10.74
C MET A 358 -7.75 8.42 10.50
N ASP A 359 -7.39 9.54 11.14
CA ASP A 359 -8.01 10.84 10.91
C ASP A 359 -7.57 11.45 9.54
N GLU A 360 -6.35 11.19 9.06
CA GLU A 360 -5.93 11.48 7.67
C GLU A 360 -6.70 10.67 6.63
N PHE A 361 -6.87 9.35 6.83
CA PHE A 361 -7.66 8.50 5.95
C PHE A 361 -9.14 8.90 5.93
N LYS A 362 -9.69 9.34 7.07
CA LYS A 362 -11.01 9.96 7.12
C LYS A 362 -11.06 11.28 6.34
N GLY A 363 -10.05 12.13 6.46
CA GLY A 363 -9.92 13.34 5.65
C GLY A 363 -9.86 13.03 4.15
N MET A 364 -9.16 11.95 3.76
CA MET A 364 -9.13 11.47 2.39
C MET A 364 -10.51 11.05 1.89
N ILE A 365 -11.30 10.33 2.67
CA ILE A 365 -12.70 10.00 2.33
C ILE A 365 -13.51 11.29 2.08
N GLU A 366 -13.44 12.25 3.02
CA GLU A 366 -14.12 13.55 2.90
C GLU A 366 -13.72 14.33 1.63
N MET A 367 -12.46 14.19 1.17
CA MET A 367 -11.96 14.86 -0.04
C MET A 367 -12.26 14.15 -1.37
N ASN A 368 -12.66 12.87 -1.33
CA ASN A 368 -12.73 12.01 -2.51
C ASN A 368 -14.07 11.32 -2.74
N ASP A 369 -15.00 11.40 -1.77
CA ASP A 369 -16.36 10.85 -1.80
C ASP A 369 -16.41 9.36 -2.18
N ARG A 370 -15.49 8.57 -1.61
CA ARG A 370 -15.34 7.12 -1.84
C ARG A 370 -14.48 6.46 -0.76
N PRO A 371 -14.49 5.12 -0.65
CA PRO A 371 -13.63 4.41 0.30
C PRO A 371 -12.14 4.64 0.00
N VAL A 372 -11.32 4.64 1.05
CA VAL A 372 -9.86 4.64 0.95
C VAL A 372 -9.31 3.24 1.18
N PHE A 373 -8.36 2.85 0.33
CA PHE A 373 -7.72 1.54 0.32
C PHE A 373 -6.25 1.69 0.70
N VAL A 374 -5.81 0.98 1.72
CA VAL A 374 -4.44 1.06 2.26
C VAL A 374 -3.90 -0.34 2.52
N THR A 375 -2.62 -0.54 2.25
CA THR A 375 -1.89 -1.80 2.46
C THR A 375 -0.84 -1.63 3.57
N PRO A 376 -1.26 -1.69 4.86
CA PRO A 376 -0.32 -1.70 5.97
C PRO A 376 0.41 -3.03 6.12
N LEU A 377 1.65 -2.94 6.59
CA LEU A 377 2.46 -4.09 6.93
C LEU A 377 2.12 -4.65 8.31
N TYR A 378 2.15 -5.98 8.44
CA TYR A 378 2.17 -6.65 9.74
C TYR A 378 3.56 -7.26 10.02
N GLY A 379 4.09 -6.94 11.20
CA GLY A 379 5.30 -7.52 11.79
C GLY A 379 4.91 -8.38 13.00
N GLY A 380 5.67 -9.46 13.23
CA GLY A 380 5.40 -10.42 14.30
C GLY A 380 6.13 -10.14 15.61
N VAL A 381 6.24 -11.19 16.44
CA VAL A 381 7.20 -11.22 17.57
C VAL A 381 8.65 -11.47 17.12
N GLU A 382 8.85 -11.81 15.85
CA GLU A 382 10.15 -12.16 15.30
C GLU A 382 11.05 -10.93 15.20
N LYS A 383 12.26 -11.02 15.76
CA LYS A 383 13.20 -9.91 15.82
C LYS A 383 13.83 -9.67 14.45
N SER A 384 13.21 -8.82 13.65
CA SER A 384 13.73 -8.31 12.37
C SER A 384 15.00 -7.44 12.52
N TRP A 385 15.41 -7.11 13.74
CA TRP A 385 16.33 -6.01 14.01
C TRP A 385 17.81 -6.41 14.06
N GLY A 386 18.45 -6.25 12.89
CA GLY A 386 19.89 -6.00 12.75
C GLY A 386 20.22 -4.80 11.83
N ASP A 387 19.27 -4.37 10.98
CA ASP A 387 19.58 -3.60 9.77
C ASP A 387 19.07 -2.14 9.74
N ASN A 388 18.57 -1.56 10.85
CA ASN A 388 18.21 -0.13 10.86
C ASN A 388 19.50 0.74 10.85
N PRO A 389 19.72 1.59 9.82
CA PRO A 389 20.91 2.41 9.74
C PRO A 389 20.96 3.55 10.77
N ASN A 390 19.83 3.92 11.39
CA ASN A 390 19.78 4.99 12.38
C ASN A 390 20.02 4.44 13.81
N PRO A 391 21.12 4.83 14.50
CA PRO A 391 21.40 4.33 15.86
C PRO A 391 20.45 4.88 16.92
N ALA A 392 19.81 6.04 16.70
CA ALA A 392 18.81 6.59 17.63
C ALA A 392 17.53 5.75 17.71
N PHE A 393 17.38 4.82 16.76
CA PHE A 393 16.23 3.95 16.58
C PHE A 393 16.54 2.50 17.04
N GLN A 394 17.75 2.24 17.56
CA GLN A 394 18.16 0.92 17.99
C GLN A 394 17.63 0.60 19.40
N THR A 395 16.79 -0.43 19.46
CA THR A 395 16.10 -0.97 20.65
C THR A 395 15.01 -0.08 21.25
N GLY A 396 13.75 -0.50 21.07
CA GLY A 396 12.74 -0.22 22.09
C GLY A 396 13.03 -1.11 23.30
N ASP A 397 13.44 -0.53 24.42
CA ASP A 397 13.52 -1.25 25.70
C ASP A 397 13.51 -0.29 26.91
N ASP A 398 12.37 0.38 27.16
CA ASP A 398 12.04 0.96 28.48
C ASP A 398 11.79 -0.12 29.56
N ARG A 399 12.54 -1.23 29.52
CA ARG A 399 12.39 -2.46 30.33
C ARG A 399 11.05 -3.16 30.13
N ARG A 400 10.46 -3.06 28.93
CA ARG A 400 9.12 -3.58 28.58
C ARG A 400 9.23 -4.71 27.57
N GLY A 401 8.42 -5.75 27.72
CA GLY A 401 8.31 -6.81 26.72
C GLY A 401 7.47 -6.37 25.52
N MET A 402 7.87 -6.78 24.31
CA MET A 402 7.11 -6.49 23.08
C MET A 402 5.76 -7.25 23.00
N GLY A 403 5.62 -8.39 23.68
CA GLY A 403 4.36 -9.17 23.70
C GLY A 403 3.13 -8.37 24.19
N PRO A 404 3.18 -7.74 25.38
CA PRO A 404 2.14 -6.80 25.83
C PRO A 404 1.88 -5.63 24.88
N PHE A 405 2.91 -5.12 24.18
CA PHE A 405 2.75 -4.06 23.18
C PHE A 405 1.97 -4.56 21.95
N ILE A 406 2.28 -5.77 21.47
CA ILE A 406 1.56 -6.45 20.39
C ILE A 406 0.10 -6.71 20.77
N GLU A 407 -0.17 -7.16 22.00
CA GLU A 407 -1.55 -7.33 22.49
C GLU A 407 -2.32 -6.00 22.47
N ARG A 408 -1.69 -4.88 22.89
CA ARG A 408 -2.31 -3.54 22.82
C ARG A 408 -2.54 -3.08 21.38
N TYR A 409 -1.58 -3.26 20.48
CA TYR A 409 -1.68 -2.91 19.06
C TYR A 409 -2.83 -3.65 18.37
N GLN A 410 -2.88 -4.97 18.53
CA GLN A 410 -3.93 -5.82 17.93
C GLN A 410 -5.32 -5.48 18.49
N ARG A 411 -5.44 -5.29 19.81
CA ARG A 411 -6.70 -4.84 20.42
C ARG A 411 -7.13 -3.48 19.89
N HIS A 412 -6.19 -2.54 19.75
CA HIS A 412 -6.50 -1.20 19.28
C HIS A 412 -7.02 -1.21 17.84
N ILE A 413 -6.31 -1.87 16.92
CA ILE A 413 -6.71 -1.96 15.51
C ILE A 413 -8.01 -2.76 15.33
N ALA A 414 -8.09 -3.96 15.91
CA ALA A 414 -9.22 -4.85 15.68
C ALA A 414 -10.49 -4.38 16.39
N PHE A 415 -10.40 -3.86 17.62
CA PHE A 415 -11.57 -3.66 18.48
C PHE A 415 -11.84 -2.20 18.85
N GLU A 416 -10.86 -1.29 18.84
CA GLU A 416 -11.07 0.10 19.27
C GLU A 416 -11.21 1.07 18.09
N LEU A 417 -10.36 0.93 17.07
CA LEU A 417 -10.47 1.72 15.84
C LEU A 417 -11.76 1.39 15.06
N THR A 418 -12.20 0.14 15.04
CA THR A 418 -13.48 -0.29 14.44
C THR A 418 -14.72 0.26 15.13
N LYS A 419 -14.61 0.72 16.40
CA LYS A 419 -15.68 1.44 17.11
C LYS A 419 -15.66 2.95 16.85
N LYS A 420 -14.47 3.54 16.64
CA LYS A 420 -14.29 4.99 16.40
C LYS A 420 -14.46 5.37 14.91
N TYR A 421 -14.11 4.48 14.00
CA TYR A 421 -14.08 4.71 12.57
C TYR A 421 -14.91 3.66 11.82
N LYS A 422 -15.43 4.04 10.64
CA LYS A 422 -15.86 3.07 9.62
C LYS A 422 -14.63 2.40 9.04
N LEU A 423 -14.11 1.40 9.76
CA LEU A 423 -12.92 0.64 9.40
C LEU A 423 -13.33 -0.78 9.03
N ALA A 424 -12.89 -1.24 7.87
CA ALA A 424 -12.99 -2.64 7.44
C ALA A 424 -11.60 -3.18 7.07
N PHE A 425 -11.44 -4.49 7.20
CA PHE A 425 -10.29 -5.21 6.68
C PHE A 425 -10.65 -6.01 5.42
N THR A 426 -9.65 -6.57 4.74
CA THR A 426 -9.79 -7.33 3.48
C THR A 426 -8.46 -7.97 3.07
N ARG A 427 -8.47 -8.79 2.02
CA ARG A 427 -7.28 -9.25 1.27
C ARG A 427 -7.04 -8.34 0.06
N SER A 428 -5.83 -8.30 -0.48
CA SER A 428 -5.48 -7.47 -1.67
C SER A 428 -6.38 -7.77 -2.87
N ILE A 429 -6.57 -9.07 -3.17
CA ILE A 429 -7.38 -9.53 -4.30
C ILE A 429 -8.86 -9.08 -4.22
N ASP A 430 -9.41 -9.02 -3.00
CA ASP A 430 -10.78 -8.55 -2.77
C ASP A 430 -10.90 -7.03 -2.94
N MET A 431 -9.86 -6.25 -2.61
CA MET A 431 -9.77 -4.81 -2.94
C MET A 431 -9.73 -4.61 -4.45
N VAL A 432 -8.87 -5.37 -5.14
CA VAL A 432 -8.76 -5.35 -6.61
C VAL A 432 -10.09 -5.68 -7.27
N ASP A 433 -10.81 -6.70 -6.79
CA ASP A 433 -12.11 -7.06 -7.36
C ASP A 433 -13.21 -6.04 -7.03
N TYR A 434 -13.23 -5.43 -5.84
CA TYR A 434 -14.14 -4.31 -5.54
C TYR A 434 -13.87 -3.12 -6.46
N TYR A 435 -12.60 -2.72 -6.57
CA TYR A 435 -12.14 -1.64 -7.43
C TYR A 435 -12.53 -1.88 -8.90
N ARG A 436 -12.38 -3.12 -9.39
CA ARG A 436 -12.78 -3.52 -10.75
C ARG A 436 -14.30 -3.52 -10.99
N ARG A 437 -15.13 -3.73 -9.95
CA ARG A 437 -16.60 -3.61 -10.07
C ARG A 437 -17.10 -2.17 -9.99
N HIS A 438 -16.45 -1.31 -9.22
CA HIS A 438 -17.01 0.00 -8.86
C HIS A 438 -16.25 1.22 -9.40
N CYS A 439 -15.00 1.07 -9.84
CA CYS A 439 -14.20 2.14 -10.44
C CYS A 439 -13.99 1.85 -11.94
N PRO A 440 -14.72 2.51 -12.87
CA PRO A 440 -14.55 2.27 -14.31
C PRO A 440 -13.24 2.85 -14.87
N VAL A 441 -12.55 3.68 -14.10
CA VAL A 441 -11.23 4.28 -14.40
C VAL A 441 -10.49 4.47 -13.07
N THR A 442 -9.20 4.79 -13.12
CA THR A 442 -8.50 5.23 -11.91
C THR A 442 -9.05 6.58 -11.44
N PRO A 443 -9.71 6.66 -10.27
CA PRO A 443 -10.36 7.88 -9.84
C PRO A 443 -9.34 8.89 -9.32
N ARG A 444 -9.63 10.19 -9.44
CA ARG A 444 -8.73 11.23 -8.91
C ARG A 444 -8.67 11.15 -7.39
N THR A 445 -7.50 10.86 -6.83
CA THR A 445 -7.20 10.93 -5.40
C THR A 445 -6.61 12.28 -5.02
N VAL A 446 -7.17 12.89 -3.97
CA VAL A 446 -6.58 14.04 -3.25
C VAL A 446 -6.23 13.57 -1.85
N TYR A 447 -4.98 13.71 -1.44
CA TYR A 447 -4.51 13.25 -0.14
C TYR A 447 -3.67 14.34 0.53
N VAL A 448 -3.81 14.48 1.86
CA VAL A 448 -3.06 15.44 2.67
C VAL A 448 -2.54 14.72 3.90
N SER A 449 -1.24 14.86 4.15
CA SER A 449 -0.51 14.19 5.22
C SER A 449 0.28 15.22 6.00
N LYS A 450 0.16 15.23 7.33
CA LYS A 450 0.76 16.25 8.20
C LYS A 450 1.25 15.69 9.53
N THR A 451 2.56 15.54 9.69
CA THR A 451 3.17 15.11 10.95
C THR A 451 3.20 16.21 12.02
N LYS A 452 2.92 15.81 13.27
CA LYS A 452 3.31 16.56 14.51
C LYS A 452 4.41 15.82 15.30
N HIS A 453 4.82 14.66 14.83
CA HIS A 453 5.67 13.71 15.52
C HIS A 453 6.89 13.33 14.66
N GLN A 454 7.58 14.32 14.10
CA GLN A 454 8.68 14.18 13.12
C GLN A 454 9.64 13.00 13.38
N LEU A 455 10.12 12.81 14.62
CA LEU A 455 11.08 11.74 14.97
C LEU A 455 10.45 10.34 14.96
N TYR A 456 9.14 10.24 15.21
CA TYR A 456 8.38 9.00 15.10
C TYR A 456 8.03 8.71 13.64
N ASP A 457 7.57 9.73 12.91
CA ASP A 457 7.14 9.56 11.52
C ASP A 457 8.31 9.41 10.53
N ALA A 458 9.51 9.82 10.95
CA ALA A 458 10.77 9.60 10.24
C ALA A 458 11.10 8.11 9.98
N TRP A 459 10.44 7.19 10.68
CA TRP A 459 10.59 5.74 10.49
C TRP A 459 10.00 5.24 9.18
N TRP A 460 8.99 5.91 8.65
CA TRP A 460 8.18 5.42 7.52
C TRP A 460 8.54 6.13 6.21
N THR A 461 9.13 7.32 6.32
CA THR A 461 9.76 8.04 5.21
C THR A 461 11.10 7.39 4.86
N GLN A 462 11.12 6.42 3.94
CA GLN A 462 12.23 5.46 3.81
C GLN A 462 13.60 6.04 3.39
N GLY A 463 13.70 7.28 2.91
CA GLY A 463 14.93 7.73 2.30
C GLY A 463 16.05 8.12 3.25
N SER A 464 17.16 8.51 2.63
CA SER A 464 18.43 8.70 3.32
C SER A 464 18.44 9.89 4.27
N LEU A 465 17.62 10.92 4.06
CA LEU A 465 17.68 12.15 4.86
C LEU A 465 17.38 11.85 6.35
N ASN A 466 16.23 11.25 6.64
CA ASN A 466 15.84 10.92 8.01
C ASN A 466 16.69 9.81 8.63
N ASN A 467 17.06 8.79 7.84
CA ASN A 467 17.96 7.72 8.28
C ASN A 467 19.34 8.20 8.75
N TYR A 468 19.79 9.39 8.28
CA TYR A 468 21.04 10.03 8.69
C TYR A 468 20.83 11.35 9.46
N GLY A 469 19.66 11.54 10.09
CA GLY A 469 19.40 12.63 11.04
C GLY A 469 19.10 13.99 10.42
N VAL A 470 18.85 14.08 9.11
CA VAL A 470 18.35 15.30 8.45
C VAL A 470 16.84 15.38 8.64
N VAL A 471 16.44 15.87 9.82
CA VAL A 471 15.02 16.05 10.19
C VAL A 471 14.34 17.05 9.24
N HIS A 472 13.07 16.81 8.92
CA HIS A 472 12.22 17.77 8.22
C HIS A 472 12.28 19.15 8.87
N ALA A 473 12.24 20.21 8.07
CA ALA A 473 12.06 21.54 8.62
C ALA A 473 10.65 21.62 9.25
N SER A 474 10.60 21.83 10.58
CA SER A 474 9.35 22.13 11.31
C SER A 474 8.68 23.37 10.74
N GLU A 475 9.50 24.30 10.25
CA GLU A 475 9.13 25.47 9.51
C GLU A 475 9.61 25.38 8.05
N ARG A 476 8.62 25.30 7.14
CA ARG A 476 8.63 25.97 5.81
C ARG A 476 9.69 25.53 4.81
N ILE A 477 9.23 25.11 3.63
CA ILE A 477 9.97 25.44 2.40
C ILE A 477 9.62 26.91 2.09
N PRO A 478 10.56 27.87 2.11
CA PRO A 478 10.26 29.27 1.85
C PRO A 478 9.50 29.44 0.52
N TRP A 479 8.47 30.30 0.48
CA TRP A 479 7.63 30.52 -0.70
C TRP A 479 8.41 30.85 -1.99
N SER A 480 9.57 31.48 -1.85
CA SER A 480 10.50 31.83 -2.93
C SER A 480 11.51 30.72 -3.29
N THR A 481 11.37 29.52 -2.75
CA THR A 481 12.32 28.42 -3.00
C THR A 481 12.20 27.94 -4.44
N SER A 482 13.35 27.86 -5.10
CA SER A 482 13.47 27.34 -6.47
C SER A 482 13.21 25.82 -6.47
N ILE A 483 12.27 25.36 -7.29
CA ILE A 483 12.00 23.93 -7.48
C ILE A 483 13.23 23.25 -8.10
N SER A 484 13.99 23.92 -8.96
CA SER A 484 15.28 23.39 -9.44
C SER A 484 16.28 23.09 -8.31
N THR A 485 16.27 23.87 -7.23
CA THR A 485 17.12 23.61 -6.04
C THR A 485 16.61 22.40 -5.25
N VAL A 486 15.29 22.28 -5.05
CA VAL A 486 14.68 21.10 -4.40
C VAL A 486 14.94 19.83 -5.21
N ARG A 487 14.79 19.88 -6.54
CA ARG A 487 15.11 18.77 -7.45
C ARG A 487 16.60 18.39 -7.35
N LYS A 488 17.51 19.35 -7.27
CA LYS A 488 18.95 19.08 -7.08
C LYS A 488 19.25 18.37 -5.76
N LEU A 489 18.64 18.78 -4.64
CA LEU A 489 18.80 18.10 -3.36
C LEU A 489 18.33 16.64 -3.41
N ARG A 490 17.18 16.37 -4.04
CA ARG A 490 16.56 15.04 -4.16
C ARG A 490 17.23 14.08 -5.16
N THR A 491 18.17 14.60 -5.98
CA THR A 491 18.93 13.85 -6.98
C THR A 491 20.44 13.81 -6.70
N THR A 492 20.90 14.53 -5.68
CA THR A 492 22.30 14.49 -5.23
C THR A 492 22.44 13.43 -4.13
N PRO A 493 23.35 12.45 -4.24
CA PRO A 493 23.61 11.52 -3.14
C PRO A 493 24.24 12.27 -1.97
N VAL A 494 23.55 12.25 -0.82
CA VAL A 494 24.14 12.67 0.46
C VAL A 494 25.21 11.67 0.91
N PHE A 495 25.03 10.39 0.56
CA PHE A 495 25.98 9.29 0.81
C PHE A 495 26.21 8.47 -0.48
N PRO A 496 27.46 8.19 -0.89
CA PRO A 496 27.75 7.57 -2.18
C PRO A 496 27.14 6.17 -2.38
N ASP A 497 27.09 5.36 -1.33
CA ASP A 497 26.56 3.98 -1.32
C ASP A 497 25.02 3.93 -1.49
N LYS A 498 24.32 5.04 -1.20
CA LYS A 498 22.86 5.15 -1.34
C LYS A 498 22.40 5.78 -2.66
N SER A 499 23.32 6.04 -3.59
CA SER A 499 23.01 6.59 -4.91
C SER A 499 22.03 5.76 -5.74
N VAL A 500 21.91 4.45 -5.46
CA VAL A 500 20.96 3.54 -6.12
C VAL A 500 19.49 3.89 -5.87
N PHE A 501 19.15 4.50 -4.74
CA PHE A 501 17.78 4.84 -4.36
C PHE A 501 17.31 6.18 -4.96
N LEU A 502 18.17 6.93 -5.65
CA LEU A 502 17.85 8.27 -6.16
C LEU A 502 17.02 8.22 -7.47
N PRO A 503 16.02 9.10 -7.61
CA PRO A 503 15.65 10.20 -6.69
C PRO A 503 14.78 9.76 -5.49
N LEU A 504 14.73 10.59 -4.43
CA LEU A 504 13.94 10.34 -3.22
C LEU A 504 12.76 11.32 -3.04
N LYS A 505 11.57 10.80 -2.76
CA LYS A 505 10.36 11.55 -2.36
C LYS A 505 10.33 11.97 -0.88
N ASP A 506 11.40 11.79 -0.10
CA ASP A 506 11.50 12.24 1.32
C ASP A 506 10.90 13.63 1.53
N PRO A 507 9.99 13.84 2.50
CA PRO A 507 9.47 15.17 2.79
C PRO A 507 10.58 16.15 3.18
N LEU A 508 10.52 17.40 2.73
CA LEU A 508 11.39 18.47 3.26
C LEU A 508 10.69 19.36 4.29
N SER A 509 9.38 19.17 4.49
CA SER A 509 8.56 19.86 5.49
C SER A 509 7.52 18.92 6.11
N CYS A 510 6.89 19.32 7.20
CA CYS A 510 5.94 18.51 7.97
C CYS A 510 4.59 18.23 7.30
N GLU A 511 4.33 18.71 6.09
CA GLU A 511 3.03 18.53 5.45
C GLU A 511 3.15 18.52 3.92
N TYR A 512 2.36 17.67 3.26
CA TYR A 512 2.25 17.66 1.82
C TYR A 512 0.82 17.39 1.33
N VAL A 513 0.53 17.92 0.15
CA VAL A 513 -0.67 17.61 -0.63
C VAL A 513 -0.25 16.80 -1.84
N LEU A 514 -0.83 15.62 -1.98
CA LEU A 514 -0.67 14.71 -3.10
C LEU A 514 -1.97 14.67 -3.91
N ILE A 515 -1.85 14.72 -5.24
CA ILE A 515 -2.97 14.59 -6.16
C ILE A 515 -2.59 13.61 -7.25
N GLU A 516 -3.41 12.59 -7.43
CA GLU A 516 -3.24 11.56 -8.43
C GLU A 516 -4.51 11.48 -9.27
N ASP A 517 -4.39 11.39 -10.57
CA ASP A 517 -5.50 11.10 -11.49
C ASP A 517 -5.00 10.21 -12.64
N GLN A 518 -5.87 9.82 -13.57
CA GLN A 518 -5.45 9.00 -14.72
C GLN A 518 -4.23 9.59 -15.45
N LYS A 519 -4.13 10.91 -15.54
CA LYS A 519 -3.15 11.60 -16.37
C LYS A 519 -1.85 11.91 -15.64
N ARG A 520 -1.86 12.06 -14.30
CA ARG A 520 -0.69 12.58 -13.56
C ARG A 520 -0.71 12.31 -12.06
N GLN A 521 0.49 12.37 -11.47
CA GLN A 521 0.74 12.54 -10.03
C GLN A 521 1.40 13.90 -9.81
N ILE A 522 0.89 14.70 -8.87
CA ILE A 522 1.44 15.99 -8.46
C ILE A 522 1.59 16.01 -6.93
N ARG A 523 2.75 16.43 -6.41
CA ARG A 523 2.97 16.65 -4.98
C ARG A 523 3.49 18.06 -4.69
N PHE A 524 2.87 18.70 -3.72
CA PHE A 524 3.28 19.97 -3.11
C PHE A 524 3.67 19.71 -1.66
N GLU A 525 4.64 20.44 -1.12
CA GLU A 525 5.04 20.37 0.29
C GLU A 525 4.92 21.75 0.95
N ARG A 526 4.65 21.77 2.26
CA ARG A 526 4.22 22.94 3.04
C ARG A 526 4.96 24.21 2.65
N GLU A 527 4.16 25.19 2.24
CA GLU A 527 4.55 26.56 1.89
C GLU A 527 5.39 26.74 0.62
N CYS A 528 5.76 25.66 -0.06
CA CYS A 528 6.07 25.75 -1.48
C CYS A 528 4.76 25.80 -2.29
N PRO A 529 4.47 26.86 -3.05
CA PRO A 529 3.28 26.90 -3.91
C PRO A 529 3.47 26.12 -5.21
N ASN A 530 4.70 25.82 -5.58
CA ASN A 530 5.05 25.15 -6.83
C ASN A 530 5.09 23.62 -6.61
N PRO A 531 4.76 22.81 -7.63
CA PRO A 531 4.81 21.36 -7.54
C PRO A 531 6.26 20.88 -7.45
N ILE A 532 6.58 20.15 -6.38
CA ILE A 532 7.90 19.55 -6.12
C ILE A 532 8.07 18.26 -6.89
N TRP A 533 6.99 17.48 -7.04
CA TRP A 533 6.93 16.36 -7.96
C TRP A 533 5.79 16.53 -8.95
N TRP A 534 6.06 16.12 -10.19
CA TRP A 534 5.10 16.02 -11.27
C TRP A 534 5.46 14.81 -12.12
N PHE A 535 4.52 13.90 -12.33
CA PHE A 535 4.66 12.77 -13.24
C PHE A 535 3.48 12.80 -14.22
N ASP A 536 3.76 12.58 -15.50
CA ASP A 536 2.75 12.56 -16.56
C ASP A 536 2.63 11.14 -17.13
N TYR A 537 1.45 10.54 -16.96
CA TYR A 537 1.14 9.18 -17.40
C TYR A 537 0.74 9.09 -18.88
N ASN A 538 0.51 10.22 -19.55
CA ASN A 538 0.28 10.28 -20.99
C ASN A 538 1.58 10.14 -21.81
N GLY A 539 2.74 10.21 -21.15
CA GLY A 539 4.05 10.21 -21.81
C GLY A 539 4.48 8.84 -22.33
N ASP A 540 4.66 8.73 -23.64
CA ASP A 540 5.21 7.54 -24.34
C ASP A 540 6.73 7.36 -24.20
N GLN A 541 7.35 7.91 -23.13
CA GLN A 541 8.78 7.76 -22.87
C GLN A 541 9.16 6.26 -22.82
N LYS A 542 10.06 5.85 -23.71
CA LYS A 542 10.52 4.47 -23.92
C LYS A 542 12.00 4.47 -24.31
N ASN A 543 12.70 3.39 -24.01
CA ASN A 543 14.03 3.07 -24.55
C ASN A 543 14.05 1.60 -25.01
N GLU A 544 15.21 1.10 -25.44
CA GLU A 544 15.41 -0.29 -25.89
C GLU A 544 15.02 -1.37 -24.85
N LYS A 545 14.91 -1.00 -23.57
CA LYS A 545 14.55 -1.89 -22.45
C LYS A 545 13.09 -1.78 -22.03
N GLY A 546 12.29 -0.90 -22.64
CA GLY A 546 10.87 -0.74 -22.32
C GLY A 546 10.45 0.70 -22.01
N SER A 547 9.28 0.83 -21.38
CA SER A 547 8.69 2.10 -20.97
C SER A 547 9.40 2.71 -19.76
N LEU A 548 9.58 4.03 -19.79
CA LEU A 548 10.16 4.83 -18.74
C LEU A 548 9.09 5.73 -18.12
N ILE A 549 9.17 5.93 -16.81
CA ILE A 549 8.55 7.06 -16.13
C ILE A 549 9.65 7.93 -15.52
N SER A 550 9.49 9.24 -15.62
CA SER A 550 10.40 10.23 -15.04
C SER A 550 9.60 11.43 -14.54
N ALA A 551 10.15 12.14 -13.56
CA ALA A 551 9.56 13.38 -13.09
C ALA A 551 9.70 14.46 -14.18
N VAL A 552 8.59 15.11 -14.51
CA VAL A 552 8.56 16.23 -15.45
C VAL A 552 9.29 17.42 -14.82
N GLU A 553 10.20 18.04 -15.58
CA GLU A 553 10.90 19.23 -15.14
C GLU A 553 9.95 20.45 -15.13
N THR A 554 9.31 20.69 -13.99
CA THR A 554 8.49 21.88 -13.76
C THR A 554 9.38 23.13 -13.69
N PRO A 555 9.01 24.24 -14.36
CA PRO A 555 9.79 25.46 -14.35
C PRO A 555 9.81 26.12 -12.97
N ASP A 556 10.87 26.88 -12.69
CA ASP A 556 10.88 27.80 -11.56
C ASP A 556 9.91 28.96 -11.83
N VAL A 557 8.98 29.16 -10.89
CA VAL A 557 7.97 30.22 -10.94
C VAL A 557 7.97 30.99 -9.63
N MET A 558 8.39 32.25 -9.67
CA MET A 558 8.26 33.17 -8.55
C MET A 558 6.84 33.76 -8.56
N ILE A 559 6.05 33.51 -7.52
CA ILE A 559 4.66 33.95 -7.43
C ILE A 559 4.57 35.22 -6.58
N LEU A 560 4.30 36.36 -7.22
CA LEU A 560 3.96 37.60 -6.52
C LEU A 560 2.49 37.59 -6.13
N ARG A 561 2.20 37.88 -4.86
CA ARG A 561 0.85 37.95 -4.32
C ARG A 561 0.50 39.38 -3.91
N SER A 562 -0.70 39.82 -4.26
CA SER A 562 -1.39 40.95 -3.65
C SER A 562 -2.79 40.52 -3.21
N GLN A 563 -3.41 41.24 -2.28
CA GLN A 563 -4.76 40.94 -1.82
C GLN A 563 -5.50 42.21 -1.42
N SER A 564 -6.82 42.18 -1.54
CA SER A 564 -7.74 43.24 -1.14
C SER A 564 -9.02 42.63 -0.56
N PHE A 565 -9.67 43.35 0.34
CA PHE A 565 -10.93 42.93 0.95
C PHE A 565 -11.98 44.03 0.81
N SER A 566 -13.21 43.63 0.52
CA SER A 566 -14.39 44.48 0.66
C SER A 566 -15.54 43.66 1.21
N LYS A 567 -16.53 44.31 1.84
CA LYS A 567 -17.69 43.60 2.43
C LYS A 567 -18.63 43.04 1.36
N GLU A 568 -18.63 43.63 0.17
CA GLU A 568 -19.48 43.22 -0.95
C GLU A 568 -18.89 42.04 -1.75
N ALA A 569 -17.56 42.01 -1.94
CA ALA A 569 -16.89 41.01 -2.77
C ALA A 569 -16.17 39.91 -1.95
N GLY A 570 -15.86 40.17 -0.68
CA GLY A 570 -15.03 39.32 0.17
C GLY A 570 -13.53 39.53 -0.06
N LEU A 571 -12.73 38.51 0.22
CA LEU A 571 -11.27 38.54 0.09
C LEU A 571 -10.85 38.15 -1.33
N THR A 572 -10.28 39.10 -2.07
CA THR A 572 -9.67 38.87 -3.38
C THR A 572 -8.16 38.73 -3.25
N ILE A 573 -7.62 37.60 -3.70
CA ILE A 573 -6.20 37.27 -3.79
C ILE A 573 -5.80 37.30 -5.27
N LYS A 574 -4.83 38.13 -5.62
CA LYS A 574 -4.26 38.22 -6.97
C LYS A 574 -2.83 37.69 -6.98
N LEU A 575 -2.55 36.80 -7.92
CA LEU A 575 -1.29 36.10 -8.10
C LEU A 575 -0.71 36.46 -9.46
N THR A 576 0.56 36.82 -9.53
CA THR A 576 1.27 37.17 -10.76
C THR A 576 2.54 36.33 -10.89
N MET A 577 2.62 35.56 -11.97
CA MET A 577 3.70 34.60 -12.19
C MET A 577 4.89 35.30 -12.84
N LYS A 578 6.03 35.30 -12.14
CA LYS A 578 7.31 35.81 -12.65
C LYS A 578 8.15 34.63 -13.14
N THR A 579 8.00 34.35 -14.44
CA THR A 579 8.79 33.37 -15.19
C THR A 579 8.75 33.73 -16.68
N GLN A 580 9.70 33.19 -17.46
CA GLN A 580 9.68 33.22 -18.93
C GLN A 580 9.24 31.87 -19.53
N ALA A 581 9.01 30.86 -18.70
CA ALA A 581 8.55 29.56 -19.13
C ALA A 581 7.06 29.57 -19.54
N SER A 582 6.68 28.56 -20.32
CA SER A 582 5.28 28.16 -20.51
C SER A 582 5.12 26.69 -20.14
N PHE A 583 3.97 26.32 -19.58
CA PHE A 583 3.67 24.94 -19.19
C PHE A 583 2.14 24.69 -19.25
N PRO A 584 1.65 23.73 -20.05
CA PRO A 584 0.22 23.49 -20.20
C PRO A 584 -0.36 22.82 -18.94
N GLY A 585 -1.53 23.28 -18.50
CA GLY A 585 -2.25 22.70 -17.34
C GLY A 585 -1.46 22.68 -16.02
N TYR A 586 -0.49 23.58 -15.86
CA TYR A 586 0.33 23.80 -14.65
C TYR A 586 -0.56 23.99 -13.42
N ALA A 587 0.01 23.71 -12.24
CA ALA A 587 -0.71 23.79 -10.97
C ALA A 587 0.09 24.57 -9.94
N ILE A 588 -0.58 25.36 -9.10
CA ILE A 588 -0.01 25.97 -7.89
C ILE A 588 -0.92 25.74 -6.69
N LEU A 589 -0.35 25.72 -5.48
CA LEU A 589 -1.09 25.51 -4.23
C LEU A 589 -1.09 26.76 -3.35
N LEU A 590 -2.29 27.16 -2.92
CA LEU A 590 -2.52 28.14 -1.86
C LEU A 590 -2.74 27.40 -0.53
N TRP A 591 -1.76 27.51 0.36
CA TRP A 591 -1.79 26.95 1.72
C TRP A 591 -2.57 27.85 2.69
N GLY A 592 -3.25 27.30 3.69
CA GLY A 592 -3.86 28.10 4.77
C GLY A 592 -4.88 29.14 4.34
N LEU A 593 -5.74 28.85 3.37
CA LEU A 593 -6.80 29.80 2.99
C LEU A 593 -7.77 30.00 4.16
N PRO A 594 -8.24 31.25 4.41
CA PRO A 594 -9.21 31.55 5.47
C PRO A 594 -10.62 31.14 5.02
N LEU A 595 -10.85 29.82 4.94
CA LEU A 595 -12.02 29.20 4.33
C LEU A 595 -12.43 27.95 5.13
N ASP A 596 -13.69 27.52 5.01
CA ASP A 596 -14.10 26.16 5.37
C ASP A 596 -13.96 25.23 4.17
N TYR A 597 -13.50 24.00 4.37
CA TYR A 597 -13.41 23.01 3.29
C TYR A 597 -14.76 22.80 2.58
N ASN A 598 -15.84 22.73 3.36
CA ASN A 598 -17.22 22.59 2.88
C ASN A 598 -17.84 23.92 2.38
N THR A 599 -17.03 24.93 2.04
CA THR A 599 -17.55 26.19 1.50
C THR A 599 -18.24 25.92 0.16
N PRO A 600 -19.51 26.33 -0.02
CA PRO A 600 -20.21 26.09 -1.28
C PRO A 600 -19.48 26.73 -2.48
N PRO A 601 -19.32 26.02 -3.62
CA PRO A 601 -18.49 26.46 -4.74
C PRO A 601 -18.79 27.87 -5.26
N GLU A 602 -20.04 28.33 -5.17
CA GLU A 602 -20.45 29.68 -5.58
C GLU A 602 -19.89 30.80 -4.69
N ASN A 603 -19.27 30.48 -3.56
CA ASN A 603 -18.51 31.44 -2.73
C ASN A 603 -17.03 31.53 -3.12
N ILE A 604 -16.58 30.73 -4.09
CA ILE A 604 -15.21 30.70 -4.62
C ILE A 604 -15.24 31.09 -6.10
N VAL A 605 -14.78 32.30 -6.42
CA VAL A 605 -14.66 32.76 -7.82
C VAL A 605 -13.17 32.74 -8.19
N THR A 606 -12.80 32.12 -9.31
CA THR A 606 -11.40 32.07 -9.75
C THR A 606 -11.27 32.26 -11.27
N THR A 607 -10.13 32.80 -11.70
CA THR A 607 -9.73 32.86 -13.12
C THR A 607 -8.85 31.68 -13.55
N ALA A 608 -8.60 30.72 -12.65
CA ALA A 608 -8.02 29.43 -13.00
C ALA A 608 -8.98 28.60 -13.87
N GLN A 609 -8.47 27.67 -14.66
CA GLN A 609 -9.29 26.77 -15.48
C GLN A 609 -10.13 25.83 -14.62
N SER A 610 -9.57 25.40 -13.49
CA SER A 610 -10.26 24.65 -12.44
C SER A 610 -9.50 24.78 -11.12
N TYR A 611 -10.10 24.28 -10.04
CA TYR A 611 -9.44 24.17 -8.74
C TYR A 611 -9.81 22.86 -8.04
N THR A 612 -8.97 22.46 -7.09
CA THR A 612 -9.21 21.37 -6.14
C THR A 612 -9.01 21.91 -4.73
N LEU A 613 -9.99 21.73 -3.84
CA LEU A 613 -9.79 21.97 -2.42
C LEU A 613 -9.14 20.75 -1.76
N ALA A 614 -8.28 20.99 -0.78
CA ALA A 614 -7.69 19.98 0.08
C ALA A 614 -7.78 20.43 1.55
N LYS A 615 -7.74 19.50 2.50
CA LYS A 615 -7.86 19.77 3.93
C LYS A 615 -6.94 18.84 4.73
N ASN A 616 -6.25 19.37 5.73
CA ASN A 616 -5.42 18.59 6.65
C ASN A 616 -6.16 18.19 7.94
N GLY A 617 -5.50 17.39 8.80
CA GLY A 617 -6.05 16.93 10.08
C GLY A 617 -6.38 18.05 11.08
N ASP A 618 -5.80 19.25 10.94
CA ASP A 618 -6.12 20.43 11.77
C ASP A 618 -7.33 21.21 11.23
N GLY A 619 -7.93 20.79 10.10
CA GLY A 619 -9.04 21.49 9.46
C GLY A 619 -8.62 22.73 8.66
N GLU A 620 -7.31 22.95 8.45
CA GLU A 620 -6.80 23.96 7.52
C GLU A 620 -7.25 23.61 6.10
N THR A 621 -7.64 24.62 5.31
CA THR A 621 -8.09 24.42 3.93
C THR A 621 -7.07 24.99 2.95
N HIS A 622 -6.70 24.20 1.95
CA HIS A 622 -5.77 24.54 0.89
C HIS A 622 -6.49 24.50 -0.47
N MET A 623 -5.98 25.22 -1.46
CA MET A 623 -6.57 25.27 -2.81
C MET A 623 -5.50 25.15 -3.89
N VAL A 624 -5.63 24.10 -4.70
CA VAL A 624 -4.82 23.85 -5.88
C VAL A 624 -5.51 24.54 -7.06
N LEU A 625 -4.79 25.39 -7.80
CA LEU A 625 -5.28 26.11 -8.97
C LEU A 625 -4.63 25.57 -10.24
N TYR A 626 -5.42 25.18 -11.23
CA TYR A 626 -4.93 24.67 -12.52
C TYR A 626 -5.08 25.71 -13.64
N PHE A 627 -4.03 25.90 -14.44
CA PHE A 627 -4.00 26.91 -15.49
C PHE A 627 -2.84 26.67 -16.48
N ASP A 628 -2.96 27.18 -17.70
CA ASP A 628 -1.80 27.25 -18.61
C ASP A 628 -0.83 28.34 -18.16
N LEU A 629 0.35 27.95 -17.71
CA LEU A 629 1.43 28.87 -17.39
C LEU A 629 1.98 29.47 -18.70
N LYS A 630 2.08 30.80 -18.72
CA LYS A 630 2.67 31.61 -19.80
C LYS A 630 3.42 32.80 -19.17
N PRO A 631 4.37 33.44 -19.87
CA PRO A 631 5.07 34.62 -19.35
C PRO A 631 4.10 35.71 -18.90
N GLY A 632 4.23 36.14 -17.64
CA GLY A 632 3.36 37.16 -17.04
C GLY A 632 1.92 36.73 -16.73
N ALA A 633 1.62 35.42 -16.72
CA ALA A 633 0.30 34.90 -16.34
C ALA A 633 -0.17 35.46 -14.98
N GLN A 634 -1.46 35.71 -14.87
CA GLN A 634 -2.11 36.20 -13.65
C GLN A 634 -3.30 35.32 -13.30
N LEU A 635 -3.47 35.05 -12.01
CA LEU A 635 -4.65 34.41 -11.46
C LEU A 635 -5.29 35.34 -10.42
N GLN A 636 -6.62 35.28 -10.32
CA GLN A 636 -7.37 35.90 -9.24
C GLN A 636 -8.26 34.83 -8.62
N VAL A 637 -8.29 34.80 -7.28
CA VAL A 637 -9.24 34.04 -6.47
C VAL A 637 -9.98 35.02 -5.59
N THR A 638 -11.30 34.91 -5.49
CA THR A 638 -12.14 35.72 -4.61
C THR A 638 -12.97 34.79 -3.73
N LEU A 639 -12.74 34.87 -2.42
CA LEU A 639 -13.46 34.16 -1.37
C LEU A 639 -14.56 35.09 -0.85
N ARG A 640 -15.82 34.86 -1.22
CA ARG A 640 -16.95 35.76 -0.90
C ARG A 640 -17.30 35.82 0.59
N LYS A 641 -17.04 34.73 1.32
CA LYS A 641 -17.32 34.59 2.76
C LYS A 641 -16.10 34.00 3.47
N PRO A 642 -14.99 34.73 3.57
CA PRO A 642 -13.78 34.23 4.21
C PRO A 642 -13.90 34.28 5.73
N LYS A 643 -13.15 33.42 6.43
CA LYS A 643 -13.01 33.43 7.90
C LYS A 643 -12.24 34.64 8.43
N ALA A 644 -11.51 35.34 7.56
CA ALA A 644 -10.70 36.50 7.89
C ALA A 644 -10.71 37.51 6.75
N GLU A 645 -10.64 38.80 7.07
CA GLU A 645 -10.54 39.89 6.08
C GLU A 645 -9.20 39.89 5.33
N ARG A 646 -8.24 39.08 5.77
CA ARG A 646 -6.91 38.95 5.17
C ARG A 646 -6.48 37.48 5.20
N TRP A 647 -5.87 37.00 4.12
CA TRP A 647 -5.08 35.78 4.17
C TRP A 647 -3.70 36.15 4.69
N GLU A 648 -3.51 35.97 5.99
CA GLU A 648 -2.19 36.09 6.61
C GLU A 648 -1.40 34.82 6.27
N TRP A 649 -0.28 35.02 5.57
CA TRP A 649 0.76 34.00 5.48
C TRP A 649 1.54 34.14 6.79
N GLN A 650 1.11 33.36 7.79
CA GLN A 650 1.90 33.19 9.01
C GLN A 650 3.20 32.53 8.65
#